data_AF-A0A1T4MES1-F1
#
_entry.id   AF-A0A1T4MES1-F1
#
_cell.length_a   1.000
_cell.length_b   1.000
_cell.length_c   1.000
_cell.angle_alpha   90.00
_cell.angle_beta   90.00
_cell.angle_gamma   90.00
#
_symmetry.space_group_name_H-M   'P 1'
#
loop_
_entity.id
_entity.type
_entity.pdbx_description
1 polymer ?
#
loop_
_entity_poly.entity_id
_entity_poly.type
_entity_poly.pdbx_seq_one_letter_code
_entity_poly.pdbx_strand_id
1 'polypeptide(L)'
;MEQNKTLSTTIINNYMKNKSPFFIDKTKKIKYVAIGDSVTAGFDGTLARDYPGEMQNDEIIGISYPAFLARLLNQDNRVEAFINYSASGSRIADWIKMLELNYDNSNNDLPDWDDVDRAFRVNKGGAKQIVASAIKELKQANLVTILIGANDFFYLFFKAAAKSKPFELIQELNNKSPDYQKICDYIVDISKSIIPEIEKRLYALLSKIRDFAPVANINIIAYPMSLSVLKPALDDFFSSVLSCENKNPIQIIFNQLNGVMYKVASELSLTVINPYNEQYWVQNSTKLTSFYFDVHPNTIGYKKMAMDIYLKLVTPSRNVSNYYPYIDFTQQYLDSDLNLNWEIQANEDNDIVLGKTTDDYLHKYIPFVAKIDRTRNLKNYGERLIRLSQTFKNITKEVMIGLTTNQSFAKIDPNFELKDLILKNEDDLLNNDMEKVVNSGLIQNLLADFQKELVKLEQKDQLEIWNFKYALKKSLLKSENFFNSIRLVSGSNFLEKNYRELKIILAKIVNKLFKENTTTVINWITLFISPFAKHLGIKSNNIKKLLALIIPNERFIQIAHITVNLFVDNSDNLKNVKSYDELVNVFIYDEETIKKIANILSELIYEVLNNHTTKNIITDIFWNILTENNYQNNISKEQLEKVMVEISEDLSFIKSAMFKEVTSTFLKSFIFNLNKYGIENFEKAFIESIILIFEYLENNTSVDEKFSKDNIIKKTAGSKVIYNNKIFFRQLVRNILNKTSNGSLIDEFTNFIPIKHENLPAILEKYINICLSNYGEVVSKSASVILIDQLNEELGFKFNQDSDYDLFNEAIKAVLKSIKNTQELQIIIEKSVKLITNTDFSQSPNKLMLIINLLVKSFFSILTDKEGKISVNEIFNKTIFIKKILNNIEPQLYARFINRLFEVSNKEQMSGIYAILNLILSLPDNYHPNANTETKFSIKQKVSLAQNKIKKVMELNSHIVIDVPVYKIIPKLKKFMGVIFEPLFINLIKQNKTINNQDIINYKNTDGYKALYRFTTTILWILKDKINNRYLFWNASSFNLEKIFLDGTEIGFNNALNKFNHIFDTLNNDSKFACGAKYNSKSYNFEFITGNRSTWTTYKNYWPDQLLAYLHYNKQFVNNKVTINGWTIDKYSGNLMVEVLLNSLEKGYLEGDKSIIKKKLLLK
;
A
#
# COMPACT_ATOMS: atom_id res chain seq x y z
N MET A 1 -59.36 -67.69 0.26
CA MET A 1 -58.23 -67.32 -0.60
C MET A 1 -58.65 -66.76 -1.98
N GLU A 2 -59.93 -66.45 -2.22
CA GLU A 2 -60.39 -65.86 -3.50
C GLU A 2 -60.98 -64.43 -3.40
N GLN A 3 -61.23 -63.89 -2.20
CA GLN A 3 -61.77 -62.52 -2.04
C GLN A 3 -60.71 -61.40 -1.88
N ASN A 4 -59.43 -61.75 -1.79
CA ASN A 4 -58.33 -60.75 -1.69
C ASN A 4 -57.63 -60.45 -3.03
N LYS A 5 -58.08 -61.04 -4.15
CA LYS A 5 -57.55 -60.70 -5.50
C LYS A 5 -58.29 -59.54 -6.16
N THR A 6 -59.51 -59.23 -5.72
CA THR A 6 -60.36 -58.20 -6.34
C THR A 6 -60.08 -56.78 -5.81
N LEU A 7 -59.59 -56.62 -4.58
CA LEU A 7 -59.26 -55.32 -3.99
C LEU A 7 -57.91 -54.75 -4.43
N SER A 8 -56.94 -55.59 -4.87
CA SER A 8 -55.66 -55.07 -5.39
C SER A 8 -55.76 -54.60 -6.85
N THR A 9 -56.63 -55.19 -7.67
CA THR A 9 -56.87 -54.75 -9.06
C THR A 9 -57.59 -53.41 -9.16
N THR A 10 -58.46 -53.07 -8.20
CA THR A 10 -59.23 -51.82 -8.25
C THR A 10 -58.40 -50.57 -7.92
N ILE A 11 -57.36 -50.71 -7.08
CA ILE A 11 -56.40 -49.62 -6.80
C ILE A 11 -55.35 -49.49 -7.91
N ILE A 12 -54.97 -50.60 -8.57
CA ILE A 12 -54.03 -50.61 -9.70
C ILE A 12 -54.65 -49.99 -10.97
N ASN A 13 -55.96 -50.13 -11.19
CA ASN A 13 -56.64 -49.56 -12.36
C ASN A 13 -56.73 -48.01 -12.37
N ASN A 14 -56.57 -47.33 -11.22
CA ASN A 14 -56.67 -45.86 -11.15
C ASN A 14 -55.44 -45.12 -11.70
N TYR A 15 -54.33 -45.81 -11.98
CA TYR A 15 -53.09 -45.19 -12.47
C TYR A 15 -52.73 -45.61 -13.91
N MET A 16 -53.58 -46.36 -14.61
CA MET A 16 -53.37 -46.65 -16.04
C MET A 16 -53.85 -45.45 -16.87
N LYS A 17 -53.04 -45.03 -17.85
CA LYS A 17 -53.43 -43.95 -18.77
C LYS A 17 -54.42 -44.50 -19.79
N ASN A 18 -55.39 -43.67 -20.17
CA ASN A 18 -56.21 -43.95 -21.34
C ASN A 18 -55.32 -43.96 -22.58
N LYS A 19 -55.58 -44.91 -23.49
CA LYS A 19 -54.92 -44.94 -24.79
C LYS A 19 -55.43 -43.79 -25.64
N SER A 20 -54.53 -43.02 -26.27
CA SER A 20 -54.92 -41.89 -27.11
C SER A 20 -55.80 -42.33 -28.30
N PRO A 21 -56.80 -41.53 -28.72
CA PRO A 21 -57.50 -41.76 -29.99
C PRO A 21 -56.57 -41.71 -31.21
N PHE A 22 -55.45 -41.00 -31.11
CA PHE A 22 -54.44 -40.88 -32.18
C PHE A 22 -53.18 -41.70 -31.89
N PHE A 23 -53.35 -42.85 -31.23
CA PHE A 23 -52.23 -43.69 -30.79
C PHE A 23 -51.26 -44.07 -31.91
N ILE A 24 -49.97 -43.89 -31.63
CA ILE A 24 -48.85 -44.26 -32.50
C ILE A 24 -48.26 -45.59 -32.00
N ASP A 25 -48.74 -46.70 -32.55
CA ASP A 25 -48.18 -48.04 -32.28
C ASP A 25 -46.79 -48.22 -32.91
N LYS A 26 -46.12 -49.33 -32.59
CA LYS A 26 -44.73 -49.61 -33.06
C LYS A 26 -44.60 -49.67 -34.59
N THR A 27 -45.68 -49.91 -35.33
CA THR A 27 -45.66 -50.04 -36.80
C THR A 27 -45.79 -48.71 -37.53
N LYS A 28 -46.30 -47.67 -36.85
CA LYS A 28 -46.47 -46.34 -37.44
C LYS A 28 -45.20 -45.51 -37.34
N LYS A 29 -44.89 -44.82 -38.45
CA LYS A 29 -43.87 -43.77 -38.49
C LYS A 29 -44.34 -42.52 -37.76
N ILE A 30 -43.39 -41.76 -37.21
CA ILE A 30 -43.65 -40.51 -36.48
C ILE A 30 -43.36 -39.32 -37.41
N LYS A 31 -44.35 -38.43 -37.54
CA LYS A 31 -44.26 -37.14 -38.22
C LYS A 31 -44.48 -36.05 -37.18
N TYR A 32 -43.38 -35.43 -36.77
CA TYR A 32 -43.34 -34.57 -35.59
C TYR A 32 -43.14 -33.10 -35.98
N VAL A 33 -44.07 -32.23 -35.57
CA VAL A 33 -43.94 -30.78 -35.73
C VAL A 33 -43.86 -30.10 -34.35
N ALA A 34 -42.90 -29.20 -34.17
CA ALA A 34 -42.80 -28.35 -32.98
C ALA A 34 -43.01 -26.88 -33.33
N ILE A 35 -43.79 -26.18 -32.49
CA ILE A 35 -44.06 -24.74 -32.60
C ILE A 35 -43.78 -24.10 -31.25
N GLY A 36 -43.15 -22.92 -31.24
CA GLY A 36 -42.95 -22.23 -29.98
C GLY A 36 -42.03 -21.03 -30.01
N ASP A 37 -41.59 -20.64 -28.82
CA ASP A 37 -40.66 -19.54 -28.60
C ASP A 37 -39.21 -20.00 -28.36
N SER A 38 -38.41 -19.20 -27.65
CA SER A 38 -37.00 -19.44 -27.33
C SER A 38 -36.75 -20.76 -26.60
N VAL A 39 -37.65 -21.22 -25.73
CA VAL A 39 -37.47 -22.52 -25.04
C VAL A 39 -37.60 -23.66 -26.03
N THR A 40 -38.57 -23.58 -26.94
CA THR A 40 -38.75 -24.56 -28.02
C THR A 40 -37.64 -24.46 -29.07
N ALA A 41 -37.07 -23.27 -29.30
CA ALA A 41 -35.99 -23.05 -30.26
C ALA A 41 -34.62 -23.54 -29.77
N GLY A 42 -34.51 -23.90 -28.49
CA GLY A 42 -33.24 -24.28 -27.89
C GLY A 42 -32.32 -23.10 -27.62
N PHE A 43 -32.86 -21.98 -27.13
CA PHE A 43 -32.08 -20.83 -26.70
C PHE A 43 -31.07 -21.24 -25.60
N ASP A 44 -29.79 -20.98 -25.84
CA ASP A 44 -28.78 -21.03 -24.78
C ASP A 44 -27.95 -19.77 -24.89
N GLY A 45 -27.85 -19.01 -23.79
CA GLY A 45 -27.12 -17.75 -23.76
C GLY A 45 -25.65 -17.88 -24.14
N THR A 46 -25.07 -19.08 -24.05
CA THR A 46 -23.68 -19.32 -24.46
C THR A 46 -23.52 -19.51 -25.96
N LEU A 47 -24.58 -19.58 -26.75
CA LEU A 47 -24.53 -19.82 -28.19
C LEU A 47 -24.96 -18.58 -28.99
N ALA A 48 -24.32 -18.36 -30.13
CA ALA A 48 -24.56 -17.19 -30.98
C ALA A 48 -25.94 -17.19 -31.68
N ARG A 49 -26.58 -18.36 -31.78
CA ARG A 49 -27.89 -18.56 -32.43
C ARG A 49 -28.63 -19.76 -31.85
N ASP A 50 -29.90 -19.88 -32.21
CA ASP A 50 -30.75 -21.03 -31.88
C ASP A 50 -30.47 -22.21 -32.80
N TYR A 51 -30.84 -23.40 -32.34
CA TYR A 51 -30.71 -24.65 -33.06
C TYR A 51 -32.00 -25.48 -32.87
N PRO A 52 -33.14 -25.01 -33.43
CA PRO A 52 -34.47 -25.56 -33.18
C PRO A 52 -34.56 -27.03 -33.62
N GLY A 53 -33.89 -27.40 -34.71
CA GLY A 53 -33.74 -28.78 -35.14
C GLY A 53 -34.77 -29.23 -36.17
N GLU A 54 -34.35 -30.20 -36.97
CA GLU A 54 -35.12 -30.83 -38.04
C GLU A 54 -34.45 -32.15 -38.43
N MET A 55 -35.13 -32.95 -39.25
CA MET A 55 -34.57 -34.14 -39.87
C MET A 55 -33.90 -33.77 -41.20
N GLN A 56 -32.61 -34.08 -41.34
CA GLN A 56 -31.84 -33.90 -42.57
C GLN A 56 -31.03 -35.16 -42.87
N ASN A 57 -31.12 -35.69 -44.09
CA ASN A 57 -30.37 -36.88 -44.52
C ASN A 57 -30.48 -38.05 -43.53
N ASP A 58 -31.71 -38.37 -43.11
CA ASP A 58 -32.04 -39.39 -42.10
C ASP A 58 -31.46 -39.18 -40.68
N GLU A 59 -30.81 -38.05 -40.44
CA GLU A 59 -30.30 -37.66 -39.12
C GLU A 59 -31.14 -36.52 -38.52
N ILE A 60 -31.31 -36.55 -37.19
CA ILE A 60 -31.96 -35.46 -36.46
C ILE A 60 -30.89 -34.49 -35.96
N ILE A 61 -30.95 -33.25 -36.45
CA ILE A 61 -30.06 -32.16 -36.05
C ILE A 61 -30.78 -31.19 -35.08
N GLY A 62 -30.02 -30.34 -34.39
CA GLY A 62 -30.54 -29.38 -33.40
C GLY A 62 -30.25 -29.74 -31.94
N ILE A 63 -30.42 -28.80 -31.01
CA ILE A 63 -30.12 -28.99 -29.57
C ILE A 63 -31.23 -28.47 -28.66
N SER A 64 -32.44 -28.35 -29.21
CA SER A 64 -33.66 -27.99 -28.49
C SER A 64 -34.31 -29.23 -27.85
N TYR A 65 -35.28 -29.03 -26.94
CA TYR A 65 -36.02 -30.17 -26.39
C TYR A 65 -36.79 -30.96 -27.48
N PRO A 66 -37.40 -30.34 -28.52
CA PRO A 66 -37.98 -31.10 -29.63
C PRO A 66 -36.96 -31.95 -30.37
N ALA A 67 -35.76 -31.43 -30.63
CA ALA A 67 -34.72 -32.20 -31.33
C ALA A 67 -34.24 -33.40 -30.50
N PHE A 68 -34.13 -33.25 -29.18
CA PHE A 68 -33.81 -34.39 -28.31
C PHE A 68 -34.96 -35.38 -28.20
N LEU A 69 -36.21 -34.92 -28.15
CA LEU A 69 -37.38 -35.80 -28.12
C LEU A 69 -37.50 -36.59 -29.42
N ALA A 70 -37.30 -35.95 -30.57
CA ALA A 70 -37.27 -36.61 -31.87
C ALA A 70 -36.19 -37.70 -31.90
N ARG A 71 -34.98 -37.44 -31.36
CA ARG A 71 -33.92 -38.47 -31.27
C ARG A 71 -34.31 -39.65 -30.38
N LEU A 72 -34.94 -39.39 -29.23
CA LEU A 72 -35.43 -40.46 -28.34
C LEU A 72 -36.50 -41.31 -29.02
N LEU A 73 -37.34 -40.70 -29.86
CA LEU A 73 -38.39 -41.39 -30.61
C LEU A 73 -37.86 -42.11 -31.86
N ASN A 74 -36.69 -41.76 -32.37
CA ASN A 74 -36.12 -42.30 -33.61
C ASN A 74 -35.39 -43.64 -33.44
N GLN A 75 -36.00 -44.58 -32.72
CA GLN A 75 -35.51 -45.96 -32.65
C GLN A 75 -35.82 -46.67 -33.97
N ASP A 76 -34.84 -47.32 -34.60
CA ASP A 76 -34.98 -47.98 -35.91
C ASP A 76 -35.55 -47.07 -37.02
N ASN A 77 -35.09 -45.82 -37.09
CA ASN A 77 -35.56 -44.82 -38.07
C ASN A 77 -37.07 -44.61 -38.03
N ARG A 78 -37.69 -44.65 -36.84
CA ARG A 78 -39.14 -44.50 -36.66
C ARG A 78 -39.66 -43.09 -36.92
N VAL A 79 -38.83 -42.07 -36.77
CA VAL A 79 -39.18 -40.70 -37.16
C VAL A 79 -38.98 -40.59 -38.67
N GLU A 80 -40.06 -40.33 -39.41
CA GLU A 80 -40.07 -40.13 -40.87
C GLU A 80 -39.87 -38.65 -41.23
N ALA A 81 -40.43 -37.75 -40.42
CA ALA A 81 -40.28 -36.32 -40.58
C ALA A 81 -40.25 -35.63 -39.22
N PHE A 82 -39.33 -34.67 -39.06
CA PHE A 82 -39.28 -33.79 -37.91
C PHE A 82 -38.86 -32.38 -38.33
N ILE A 83 -39.61 -31.38 -37.88
CA ILE A 83 -39.24 -29.98 -38.03
C ILE A 83 -39.74 -29.15 -36.85
N ASN A 84 -38.89 -28.23 -36.40
CA ASN A 84 -39.21 -27.28 -35.36
C ASN A 84 -39.22 -25.85 -35.92
N TYR A 85 -40.42 -25.26 -36.01
CA TYR A 85 -40.66 -23.92 -36.53
C TYR A 85 -40.56 -22.82 -35.45
N SER A 86 -40.14 -23.15 -34.24
CA SER A 86 -39.99 -22.16 -33.17
C SER A 86 -38.91 -21.12 -33.45
N ALA A 87 -39.10 -19.92 -32.89
CA ALA A 87 -38.12 -18.84 -32.97
C ALA A 87 -38.04 -18.07 -31.65
N SER A 88 -36.82 -17.72 -31.24
CA SER A 88 -36.62 -16.90 -30.03
C SER A 88 -37.21 -15.51 -30.19
N GLY A 89 -38.04 -15.10 -29.23
CA GLY A 89 -38.76 -13.83 -29.27
C GLY A 89 -40.15 -13.93 -29.93
N SER A 90 -40.49 -15.08 -30.53
CA SER A 90 -41.82 -15.29 -31.10
C SER A 90 -42.91 -15.24 -30.03
N ARG A 91 -44.00 -14.56 -30.37
CA ARG A 91 -45.25 -14.38 -29.61
C ARG A 91 -46.39 -15.12 -30.28
N ILE A 92 -47.43 -15.44 -29.52
CA ILE A 92 -48.73 -15.90 -30.02
C ILE A 92 -49.27 -14.91 -31.05
N ALA A 93 -49.11 -13.59 -30.81
CA ALA A 93 -49.50 -12.55 -31.75
C ALA A 93 -48.83 -12.68 -33.14
N ASP A 94 -47.58 -13.14 -33.20
CA ASP A 94 -46.88 -13.34 -34.47
C ASP A 94 -47.49 -14.53 -35.24
N TRP A 95 -47.86 -15.60 -34.53
CA TRP A 95 -48.56 -16.74 -35.14
C TRP A 95 -50.00 -16.43 -35.55
N ILE A 96 -50.72 -15.62 -34.78
CA ILE A 96 -52.04 -15.09 -35.17
C ILE A 96 -51.92 -14.34 -36.50
N LYS A 97 -50.89 -13.50 -36.63
CA LYS A 97 -50.60 -12.76 -37.86
C LYS A 97 -50.24 -13.68 -39.02
N MET A 98 -49.32 -14.62 -38.80
CA MET A 98 -48.83 -15.55 -39.82
C MET A 98 -49.93 -16.46 -40.36
N LEU A 99 -50.83 -16.94 -39.48
CA LEU A 99 -51.95 -17.82 -39.85
C LEU A 99 -53.20 -17.05 -40.32
N GLU A 100 -53.12 -15.71 -40.36
CA GLU A 100 -54.21 -14.82 -40.75
C GLU A 100 -55.53 -15.14 -40.01
N LEU A 101 -55.44 -15.37 -38.69
CA LEU A 101 -56.61 -15.74 -37.89
C LEU A 101 -57.58 -14.58 -37.78
N ASN A 102 -58.89 -14.88 -37.82
CA ASN A 102 -59.92 -13.90 -37.52
C ASN A 102 -59.88 -13.56 -36.03
N TYR A 103 -59.16 -12.49 -35.70
CA TYR A 103 -58.91 -12.02 -34.34
C TYR A 103 -59.35 -10.57 -34.19
N ASP A 104 -60.18 -10.29 -33.17
CA ASP A 104 -60.56 -8.92 -32.84
C ASP A 104 -59.34 -8.14 -32.32
N ASN A 105 -58.78 -7.32 -33.23
CA ASN A 105 -57.62 -6.45 -33.03
C ASN A 105 -58.02 -5.01 -32.68
N SER A 106 -59.11 -4.81 -31.93
CA SER A 106 -59.58 -3.49 -31.47
C SER A 106 -58.51 -2.64 -30.75
N ASN A 107 -57.49 -3.28 -30.15
CA ASN A 107 -56.36 -2.61 -29.49
C ASN A 107 -55.14 -2.35 -30.39
N ASN A 108 -55.23 -2.68 -31.69
CA ASN A 108 -54.20 -2.54 -32.70
C ASN A 108 -52.80 -3.05 -32.24
N ASP A 109 -52.77 -4.30 -31.76
CA ASP A 109 -51.62 -4.87 -31.04
C ASP A 109 -50.97 -6.07 -31.74
N LEU A 110 -51.46 -6.43 -32.93
CA LEU A 110 -50.81 -7.42 -33.78
C LEU A 110 -49.57 -6.82 -34.47
N PRO A 111 -48.48 -7.60 -34.63
CA PRO A 111 -47.28 -7.16 -35.33
C PRO A 111 -47.53 -6.88 -36.81
N ASP A 112 -46.70 -6.02 -37.39
CA ASP A 112 -46.57 -5.95 -38.85
C ASP A 112 -45.73 -7.10 -39.40
N TRP A 113 -45.64 -7.24 -40.72
CA TRP A 113 -44.87 -8.34 -41.33
C TRP A 113 -43.35 -8.19 -41.14
N ASP A 114 -42.84 -6.96 -41.02
CA ASP A 114 -41.40 -6.73 -40.83
C ASP A 114 -40.99 -7.11 -39.39
N ASP A 115 -41.86 -6.89 -38.39
CA ASP A 115 -41.72 -7.40 -37.02
C ASP A 115 -41.70 -8.93 -36.99
N VAL A 116 -42.60 -9.58 -37.71
CA VAL A 116 -42.67 -11.05 -37.80
C VAL A 116 -41.41 -11.60 -38.47
N ASP A 117 -40.98 -11.04 -39.61
CA ASP A 117 -39.75 -11.48 -40.29
C ASP A 117 -38.52 -11.34 -39.37
N ARG A 118 -38.44 -10.25 -38.58
CA ARG A 118 -37.40 -10.08 -37.55
C ARG A 118 -37.46 -11.14 -36.46
N ALA A 119 -38.66 -11.43 -35.93
CA ALA A 119 -38.84 -12.44 -34.88
C ALA A 119 -38.38 -13.84 -35.34
N PHE A 120 -38.65 -14.18 -36.61
CA PHE A 120 -38.24 -15.45 -37.23
C PHE A 120 -36.84 -15.41 -37.85
N ARG A 121 -36.16 -14.26 -37.81
CA ARG A 121 -34.79 -14.05 -38.33
C ARG A 121 -34.66 -14.41 -39.81
N VAL A 122 -35.67 -14.02 -40.57
CA VAL A 122 -35.71 -14.21 -42.02
C VAL A 122 -35.67 -12.87 -42.73
N ASN A 123 -35.24 -12.91 -43.99
CA ASN A 123 -35.34 -11.75 -44.86
C ASN A 123 -36.82 -11.40 -45.11
N LYS A 124 -37.07 -10.16 -45.52
CA LYS A 124 -38.41 -9.65 -45.79
C LYS A 124 -39.23 -10.61 -46.67
N GLY A 125 -40.39 -11.03 -46.18
CA GLY A 125 -41.29 -12.00 -46.81
C GLY A 125 -41.02 -13.47 -46.45
N GLY A 126 -39.97 -13.78 -45.70
CA GLY A 126 -39.59 -15.15 -45.34
C GLY A 126 -40.57 -15.82 -44.37
N ALA A 127 -41.20 -15.08 -43.46
CA ALA A 127 -42.15 -15.65 -42.51
C ALA A 127 -43.38 -16.25 -43.22
N LYS A 128 -43.77 -15.69 -44.37
CA LYS A 128 -44.83 -16.26 -45.22
C LYS A 128 -44.47 -17.65 -45.76
N GLN A 129 -43.19 -17.90 -46.03
CA GLN A 129 -42.72 -19.22 -46.47
C GLN A 129 -42.69 -20.23 -45.32
N ILE A 130 -42.27 -19.76 -44.14
CA ILE A 130 -42.28 -20.56 -42.91
C ILE A 130 -43.70 -21.03 -42.61
N VAL A 131 -44.69 -20.12 -42.59
CA VAL A 131 -46.07 -20.50 -42.24
C VAL A 131 -46.69 -21.44 -43.26
N ALA A 132 -46.46 -21.23 -44.56
CA ALA A 132 -46.94 -22.13 -45.60
C ALA A 132 -46.40 -23.56 -45.41
N SER A 133 -45.12 -23.68 -45.06
CA SER A 133 -44.47 -24.96 -44.76
C SER A 133 -45.02 -25.57 -43.47
N ALA A 134 -45.17 -24.76 -42.41
CA ALA A 134 -45.72 -25.23 -41.14
C ALA A 134 -47.14 -25.78 -41.29
N ILE A 135 -48.02 -25.12 -42.03
CA ILE A 135 -49.37 -25.62 -42.31
C ILE A 135 -49.33 -26.95 -43.07
N LYS A 136 -48.43 -27.08 -44.06
CA LYS A 136 -48.28 -28.33 -44.83
C LYS A 136 -47.86 -29.49 -43.93
N GLU A 137 -46.86 -29.29 -43.08
CA GLU A 137 -46.35 -30.34 -42.20
C GLU A 137 -47.32 -30.65 -41.05
N LEU A 138 -48.02 -29.65 -40.49
CA LEU A 138 -49.08 -29.86 -39.48
C LEU A 138 -50.19 -30.78 -39.98
N LYS A 139 -50.60 -30.64 -41.26
CA LYS A 139 -51.63 -31.51 -41.87
C LYS A 139 -51.24 -32.98 -41.94
N GLN A 140 -49.93 -33.27 -41.94
CA GLN A 140 -49.40 -34.63 -42.02
C GLN A 140 -48.89 -35.14 -40.67
N ALA A 141 -48.74 -34.26 -39.69
CA ALA A 141 -48.21 -34.59 -38.38
C ALA A 141 -49.12 -35.57 -37.65
N ASN A 142 -48.52 -36.49 -36.90
CA ASN A 142 -49.21 -37.33 -35.92
C ASN A 142 -48.74 -37.06 -34.48
N LEU A 143 -47.72 -36.22 -34.32
CA LEU A 143 -47.25 -35.68 -33.05
C LEU A 143 -46.99 -34.17 -33.21
N VAL A 144 -47.53 -33.36 -32.32
CA VAL A 144 -47.29 -31.91 -32.29
C VAL A 144 -46.95 -31.49 -30.86
N THR A 145 -45.90 -30.68 -30.68
CA THR A 145 -45.60 -30.04 -29.38
C THR A 145 -45.63 -28.52 -29.51
N ILE A 146 -46.25 -27.84 -28.55
CA ILE A 146 -46.41 -26.39 -28.56
C ILE A 146 -45.99 -25.80 -27.22
N LEU A 147 -45.08 -24.84 -27.22
CA LEU A 147 -44.75 -24.02 -26.04
C LEU A 147 -44.52 -22.58 -26.47
N ILE A 148 -45.49 -21.72 -26.13
CA ILE A 148 -45.53 -20.31 -26.52
C ILE A 148 -46.41 -19.51 -25.56
N GLY A 149 -46.09 -18.23 -25.35
CA GLY A 149 -46.89 -17.30 -24.55
C GLY A 149 -46.09 -16.44 -23.56
N ALA A 150 -44.88 -16.83 -23.18
CA ALA A 150 -44.01 -16.03 -22.30
C ALA A 150 -43.70 -14.65 -22.89
N ASN A 151 -43.41 -14.59 -24.20
CA ASN A 151 -43.14 -13.31 -24.86
C ASN A 151 -44.39 -12.41 -24.96
N ASP A 152 -45.60 -12.97 -25.07
CA ASP A 152 -46.84 -12.18 -24.96
C ASP A 152 -47.01 -11.65 -23.54
N PHE A 153 -46.75 -12.48 -22.53
CA PHE A 153 -46.77 -12.06 -21.14
C PHE A 153 -45.83 -10.89 -20.91
N PHE A 154 -44.55 -11.01 -21.26
CA PHE A 154 -43.59 -9.93 -21.07
C PHE A 154 -43.96 -8.67 -21.85
N TYR A 155 -44.32 -8.81 -23.13
CA TYR A 155 -44.70 -7.67 -23.97
C TYR A 155 -45.91 -6.91 -23.38
N LEU A 156 -46.98 -7.62 -23.03
CA LEU A 156 -48.18 -7.01 -22.45
C LEU A 156 -47.92 -6.47 -21.05
N PHE A 157 -47.14 -7.18 -20.22
CA PHE A 157 -46.74 -6.74 -18.89
C PHE A 157 -46.01 -5.40 -18.97
N PHE A 158 -44.97 -5.29 -19.80
CA PHE A 158 -44.23 -4.04 -19.94
C PHE A 158 -45.07 -2.92 -20.56
N LYS A 159 -45.95 -3.25 -21.53
CA LYS A 159 -46.89 -2.29 -22.12
C LYS A 159 -47.88 -1.74 -21.09
N ALA A 160 -48.40 -2.59 -20.21
CA ALA A 160 -49.29 -2.20 -19.11
C ALA A 160 -48.54 -1.47 -17.98
N ALA A 161 -47.32 -1.92 -17.66
CA ALA A 161 -46.44 -1.28 -16.70
C ALA A 161 -46.11 0.15 -17.11
N ALA A 162 -45.74 0.39 -18.38
CA ALA A 162 -45.46 1.72 -18.90
C ALA A 162 -46.64 2.70 -18.73
N LYS A 163 -47.87 2.21 -18.85
CA LYS A 163 -49.09 3.03 -18.66
C LYS A 163 -49.43 3.31 -17.20
N SER A 164 -48.90 2.53 -16.27
CA SER A 164 -49.26 2.53 -14.85
C SER A 164 -48.19 3.19 -13.95
N LYS A 165 -47.40 4.10 -14.52
CA LYS A 165 -46.36 4.89 -13.83
C LYS A 165 -45.42 4.01 -12.99
N PRO A 166 -44.63 3.13 -13.62
CA PRO A 166 -43.82 2.13 -12.92
C PRO A 166 -42.77 2.76 -11.99
N PHE A 167 -42.45 4.04 -12.21
CA PHE A 167 -41.57 4.83 -11.36
C PHE A 167 -42.15 5.16 -9.98
N GLU A 168 -43.47 5.17 -9.79
CA GLU A 168 -44.07 5.32 -8.45
C GLU A 168 -43.72 4.12 -7.55
N LEU A 169 -43.52 2.92 -8.11
CA LEU A 169 -43.05 1.74 -7.35
C LEU A 169 -41.57 1.73 -7.09
N ILE A 170 -40.79 2.22 -8.05
CA ILE A 170 -39.35 2.42 -7.84
C ILE A 170 -39.15 3.50 -6.75
N GLN A 171 -40.03 4.51 -6.67
CA GLN A 171 -40.03 5.47 -5.56
C GLN A 171 -40.38 4.79 -4.23
N GLU A 172 -41.41 3.95 -4.21
CA GLU A 172 -41.75 3.15 -3.02
C GLU A 172 -40.56 2.29 -2.57
N LEU A 173 -39.88 1.58 -3.48
CA LEU A 173 -38.67 0.80 -3.22
C LEU A 173 -37.49 1.59 -2.64
N ASN A 174 -37.45 2.91 -2.89
CA ASN A 174 -36.38 3.79 -2.42
C ASN A 174 -36.71 4.48 -1.09
N ASN A 175 -37.91 4.29 -0.55
CA ASN A 175 -38.26 4.75 0.80
C ASN A 175 -37.40 4.03 1.85
N LYS A 176 -37.20 4.65 3.01
CA LYS A 176 -36.45 4.01 4.12
C LYS A 176 -37.15 2.74 4.63
N SER A 177 -38.47 2.68 4.48
CA SER A 177 -39.33 1.54 4.76
C SER A 177 -40.30 1.39 3.59
N PRO A 178 -39.89 0.76 2.47
CA PRO A 178 -40.77 0.56 1.33
C PRO A 178 -42.01 -0.23 1.72
N ASP A 179 -43.17 0.20 1.25
CA ASP A 179 -44.38 -0.61 1.31
C ASP A 179 -44.35 -1.65 0.19
N TYR A 180 -43.74 -2.79 0.50
CA TYR A 180 -43.62 -3.84 -0.48
C TYR A 180 -44.93 -4.58 -0.78
N GLN A 181 -45.97 -4.40 0.03
CA GLN A 181 -47.30 -4.93 -0.29
C GLN A 181 -47.85 -4.23 -1.53
N LYS A 182 -47.72 -2.90 -1.63
CA LYS A 182 -48.08 -2.15 -2.84
C LYS A 182 -47.36 -2.63 -4.10
N ILE A 183 -46.12 -3.09 -3.96
CA ILE A 183 -45.32 -3.60 -5.07
C ILE A 183 -45.85 -4.96 -5.53
N CYS A 184 -46.17 -5.83 -4.58
CA CYS A 184 -46.80 -7.11 -4.88
C CYS A 184 -48.18 -6.90 -5.52
N ASP A 185 -49.00 -6.02 -4.95
CA ASP A 185 -50.33 -5.68 -5.47
C ASP A 185 -50.24 -5.13 -6.90
N TYR A 186 -49.28 -4.26 -7.19
CA TYR A 186 -49.05 -3.75 -8.54
C TYR A 186 -48.68 -4.83 -9.55
N ILE A 187 -47.74 -5.73 -9.21
CA ILE A 187 -47.36 -6.82 -10.11
C ILE A 187 -48.56 -7.74 -10.33
N VAL A 188 -49.32 -8.04 -9.27
CA VAL A 188 -50.52 -8.86 -9.34
C VAL A 188 -51.60 -8.19 -10.20
N ASP A 189 -51.85 -6.90 -10.05
CA ASP A 189 -52.89 -6.15 -10.76
C ASP A 189 -52.56 -5.99 -12.24
N ILE A 190 -51.31 -5.69 -12.58
CA ILE A 190 -50.86 -5.71 -13.98
C ILE A 190 -51.05 -7.10 -14.57
N SER A 191 -50.60 -8.13 -13.85
CA SER A 191 -50.70 -9.50 -14.35
C SER A 191 -52.17 -9.88 -14.58
N LYS A 192 -53.07 -9.58 -13.64
CA LYS A 192 -54.52 -9.77 -13.81
C LYS A 192 -55.07 -9.03 -15.03
N SER A 193 -54.57 -7.83 -15.33
CA SER A 193 -55.04 -7.04 -16.47
C SER A 193 -54.63 -7.61 -17.84
N ILE A 194 -53.50 -8.33 -17.92
CA ILE A 194 -52.97 -8.83 -19.20
C ILE A 194 -53.36 -10.29 -19.50
N ILE A 195 -53.62 -11.09 -18.46
CA ILE A 195 -53.91 -12.52 -18.58
C ILE A 195 -55.11 -12.82 -19.52
N PRO A 196 -56.25 -12.10 -19.46
CA PRO A 196 -57.38 -12.36 -20.36
C PRO A 196 -57.03 -12.22 -21.84
N GLU A 197 -56.15 -11.28 -22.20
CA GLU A 197 -55.70 -11.10 -23.59
C GLU A 197 -54.78 -12.26 -24.02
N ILE A 198 -53.91 -12.76 -23.14
CA ILE A 198 -53.05 -13.92 -23.43
C ILE A 198 -53.90 -15.18 -23.61
N GLU A 199 -54.90 -15.40 -22.74
CA GLU A 199 -55.85 -16.50 -22.86
C GLU A 199 -56.59 -16.46 -24.21
N LYS A 200 -57.13 -15.29 -24.59
CA LYS A 200 -57.82 -15.08 -25.87
C LYS A 200 -56.91 -15.42 -27.06
N ARG A 201 -55.67 -14.94 -27.05
CA ARG A 201 -54.68 -15.21 -28.11
C ARG A 201 -54.34 -16.69 -28.20
N LEU A 202 -54.05 -17.32 -27.06
CA LEU A 202 -53.67 -18.73 -27.00
C LEU A 202 -54.82 -19.64 -27.46
N TYR A 203 -56.04 -19.34 -27.02
CA TYR A 203 -57.24 -20.08 -27.45
C TYR A 203 -57.42 -20.03 -28.97
N ALA A 204 -57.28 -18.85 -29.58
CA ALA A 204 -57.39 -18.68 -31.03
C ALA A 204 -56.32 -19.50 -31.78
N LEU A 205 -55.06 -19.44 -31.33
CA LEU A 205 -53.96 -20.18 -31.93
C LEU A 205 -54.16 -21.70 -31.81
N LEU A 206 -54.42 -22.20 -30.60
CA LEU A 206 -54.54 -23.64 -30.34
C LEU A 206 -55.78 -24.24 -31.03
N SER A 207 -56.89 -23.51 -31.07
CA SER A 207 -58.07 -23.91 -31.85
C SER A 207 -57.71 -24.11 -33.32
N LYS A 208 -56.95 -23.19 -33.91
CA LYS A 208 -56.56 -23.30 -35.32
C LYS A 208 -55.54 -24.39 -35.58
N ILE A 209 -54.56 -24.59 -34.69
CA ILE A 209 -53.60 -25.68 -34.85
C ILE A 209 -54.31 -27.04 -34.80
N ARG A 210 -55.33 -27.19 -33.94
CA ARG A 210 -56.17 -28.39 -33.92
C ARG A 210 -56.87 -28.65 -35.26
N ASP A 211 -57.35 -27.61 -35.94
CA ASP A 211 -57.94 -27.73 -37.28
C ASP A 211 -56.89 -28.15 -38.33
N PHE A 212 -55.65 -27.64 -38.21
CA PHE A 212 -54.57 -27.95 -39.15
C PHE A 212 -53.94 -29.32 -38.91
N ALA A 213 -53.99 -29.87 -37.70
CA ALA A 213 -53.43 -31.16 -37.33
C ALA A 213 -54.49 -32.12 -36.74
N PRO A 214 -55.53 -32.50 -37.52
CA PRO A 214 -56.72 -33.18 -37.00
C PRO A 214 -56.49 -34.64 -36.55
N VAL A 215 -55.34 -35.22 -36.90
CA VAL A 215 -54.98 -36.61 -36.59
C VAL A 215 -53.77 -36.72 -35.67
N ALA A 216 -53.30 -35.60 -35.11
CA ALA A 216 -52.12 -35.55 -34.27
C ALA A 216 -52.46 -35.62 -32.78
N ASN A 217 -51.55 -36.23 -32.02
CA ASN A 217 -51.47 -35.96 -30.59
C ASN A 217 -50.85 -34.56 -30.39
N ILE A 218 -51.65 -33.59 -29.95
CA ILE A 218 -51.23 -32.20 -29.72
C ILE A 218 -50.93 -32.03 -28.23
N ASN A 219 -49.67 -31.77 -27.93
CA ASN A 219 -49.14 -31.64 -26.58
C ASN A 219 -48.68 -30.21 -26.31
N ILE A 220 -49.32 -29.54 -25.36
CA ILE A 220 -48.85 -28.25 -24.85
C ILE A 220 -47.78 -28.53 -23.80
N ILE A 221 -46.60 -27.94 -23.95
CA ILE A 221 -45.50 -28.12 -23.00
C ILE A 221 -45.47 -26.90 -22.08
N ALA A 222 -45.58 -27.12 -20.78
CA ALA A 222 -45.48 -26.04 -19.79
C ALA A 222 -44.05 -25.50 -19.74
N TYR A 223 -43.89 -24.23 -19.36
CA TYR A 223 -42.57 -23.64 -19.15
C TYR A 223 -41.87 -24.29 -17.95
N PRO A 224 -40.54 -24.53 -18.01
CA PRO A 224 -39.74 -24.81 -16.83
C PRO A 224 -39.45 -23.54 -16.02
N MET A 225 -39.09 -23.70 -14.74
CA MET A 225 -38.81 -22.56 -13.86
C MET A 225 -37.66 -21.69 -14.36
N SER A 226 -37.96 -20.41 -14.58
CA SER A 226 -36.99 -19.37 -14.89
C SER A 226 -36.13 -18.99 -13.68
N LEU A 227 -34.90 -18.51 -13.91
CA LEU A 227 -34.00 -18.03 -12.85
C LEU A 227 -33.75 -19.06 -11.74
N SER A 228 -33.78 -20.36 -12.07
CA SER A 228 -33.75 -21.46 -11.11
C SER A 228 -32.57 -21.40 -10.11
N VAL A 229 -31.42 -20.88 -10.54
CA VAL A 229 -30.24 -20.68 -9.67
C VAL A 229 -30.42 -19.51 -8.70
N LEU A 230 -31.04 -18.41 -9.15
CA LEU A 230 -31.24 -17.22 -8.32
C LEU A 230 -32.53 -17.25 -7.50
N LYS A 231 -33.46 -18.15 -7.83
CA LYS A 231 -34.75 -18.28 -7.15
C LYS A 231 -34.61 -18.34 -5.62
N PRO A 232 -33.73 -19.17 -5.02
CA PRO A 232 -33.55 -19.18 -3.56
C PRO A 232 -33.14 -17.80 -3.01
N ALA A 233 -32.16 -17.15 -3.62
CA ALA A 233 -31.68 -15.83 -3.19
C ALA A 233 -32.75 -14.73 -3.33
N LEU A 234 -33.63 -14.84 -4.33
CA LEU A 234 -34.77 -13.95 -4.53
C LEU A 234 -35.87 -14.22 -3.50
N ASP A 235 -36.24 -15.49 -3.30
CA ASP A 235 -37.26 -15.90 -2.35
C ASP A 235 -36.86 -15.55 -0.90
N ASP A 236 -35.58 -15.70 -0.53
CA ASP A 236 -35.06 -15.28 0.78
C ASP A 236 -35.13 -13.77 0.96
N PHE A 237 -34.75 -13.01 -0.08
CA PHE A 237 -34.89 -11.55 -0.07
C PHE A 237 -36.34 -11.14 0.15
N PHE A 238 -37.25 -11.65 -0.67
CA PHE A 238 -38.67 -11.33 -0.54
C PHE A 238 -39.24 -11.82 0.80
N SER A 239 -38.86 -13.00 1.29
CA SER A 239 -39.30 -13.49 2.60
C SER A 239 -38.81 -12.64 3.77
N SER A 240 -37.61 -12.05 3.66
CA SER A 240 -37.03 -11.19 4.71
C SER A 240 -37.58 -9.77 4.71
N VAL A 241 -38.19 -9.34 3.60
CA VAL A 241 -38.56 -7.96 3.34
C VAL A 241 -40.08 -7.77 3.19
N LEU A 242 -40.80 -8.80 2.76
CA LEU A 242 -42.25 -8.81 2.62
C LEU A 242 -42.92 -9.45 3.83
N SER A 243 -43.87 -8.75 4.46
CA SER A 243 -44.89 -9.35 5.33
C SER A 243 -46.03 -10.00 4.52
N CYS A 244 -45.77 -10.41 3.27
CA CYS A 244 -46.77 -11.02 2.39
C CYS A 244 -47.10 -12.43 2.90
N GLU A 245 -48.38 -12.81 2.87
CA GLU A 245 -48.77 -14.22 3.05
C GLU A 245 -48.17 -15.12 1.95
N ASN A 246 -47.86 -14.55 0.77
CA ASN A 246 -47.24 -15.25 -0.35
C ASN A 246 -45.77 -14.86 -0.54
N LYS A 247 -44.87 -15.67 0.01
CA LYS A 247 -43.42 -15.42 0.11
C LYS A 247 -42.61 -15.54 -1.19
N ASN A 248 -43.22 -15.95 -2.31
CA ASN A 248 -42.50 -16.39 -3.53
C ASN A 248 -43.02 -15.72 -4.82
N PRO A 249 -42.71 -14.44 -5.10
CA PRO A 249 -43.28 -13.70 -6.25
C PRO A 249 -42.89 -14.27 -7.62
N ILE A 250 -41.69 -14.85 -7.75
CA ILE A 250 -41.26 -15.53 -8.99
C ILE A 250 -42.16 -16.74 -9.29
N GLN A 251 -42.53 -17.48 -8.23
CA GLN A 251 -43.46 -18.60 -8.34
C GLN A 251 -44.86 -18.15 -8.79
N ILE A 252 -45.33 -16.98 -8.34
CA ILE A 252 -46.63 -16.44 -8.73
C ILE A 252 -46.68 -16.17 -10.24
N ILE A 253 -45.68 -15.45 -10.77
CA ILE A 253 -45.59 -15.14 -12.20
C ILE A 253 -45.51 -16.43 -13.02
N PHE A 254 -44.68 -17.38 -12.57
CA PHE A 254 -44.54 -18.68 -13.22
C PHE A 254 -45.86 -19.47 -13.23
N ASN A 255 -46.58 -19.51 -12.10
CA ASN A 255 -47.87 -20.18 -11.98
C ASN A 255 -48.94 -19.52 -12.85
N GLN A 256 -48.92 -18.19 -13.00
CA GLN A 256 -49.85 -17.48 -13.88
C GLN A 256 -49.60 -17.83 -15.36
N LEU A 257 -48.33 -17.81 -15.78
CA LEU A 257 -47.94 -18.13 -17.15
C LEU A 257 -48.36 -19.55 -17.55
N ASN A 258 -48.00 -20.54 -16.72
CA ASN A 258 -48.40 -21.92 -16.97
C ASN A 258 -49.91 -22.12 -16.78
N GLY A 259 -50.53 -21.44 -15.80
CA GLY A 259 -51.96 -21.53 -15.53
C GLY A 259 -52.83 -21.18 -16.74
N VAL A 260 -52.43 -20.20 -17.56
CA VAL A 260 -53.09 -19.89 -18.83
C VAL A 260 -53.06 -21.07 -19.80
N MET A 261 -51.92 -21.77 -19.90
CA MET A 261 -51.80 -22.97 -20.74
C MET A 261 -52.71 -24.09 -20.26
N TYR A 262 -52.74 -24.37 -18.95
CA TYR A 262 -53.62 -25.39 -18.37
C TYR A 262 -55.09 -25.08 -18.61
N LYS A 263 -55.51 -23.83 -18.41
CA LYS A 263 -56.90 -23.42 -18.61
C LYS A 263 -57.35 -23.58 -20.06
N VAL A 264 -56.61 -22.98 -21.00
CA VAL A 264 -56.97 -23.02 -22.43
C VAL A 264 -56.91 -24.46 -22.98
N ALA A 265 -55.91 -25.25 -22.57
CA ALA A 265 -55.83 -26.66 -22.98
C ALA A 265 -56.99 -27.48 -22.42
N SER A 266 -57.43 -27.23 -21.19
CA SER A 266 -58.62 -27.88 -20.61
C SER A 266 -59.87 -27.59 -21.43
N GLU A 267 -60.10 -26.32 -21.81
CA GLU A 267 -61.25 -25.90 -22.63
C GLU A 267 -61.25 -26.56 -24.01
N LEU A 268 -60.07 -26.79 -24.59
CA LEU A 268 -59.91 -27.42 -25.90
C LEU A 268 -59.73 -28.95 -25.84
N SER A 269 -59.75 -29.55 -24.65
CA SER A 269 -59.47 -30.97 -24.40
C SER A 269 -58.11 -31.43 -24.95
N LEU A 270 -57.08 -30.59 -24.83
CA LEU A 270 -55.70 -30.87 -25.22
C LEU A 270 -54.87 -31.38 -24.03
N THR A 271 -53.77 -32.06 -24.33
CA THR A 271 -52.80 -32.53 -23.33
C THR A 271 -51.87 -31.39 -22.90
N VAL A 272 -51.60 -31.26 -21.60
CA VAL A 272 -50.49 -30.43 -21.09
C VAL A 272 -49.47 -31.31 -20.39
N ILE A 273 -48.22 -31.22 -20.80
CA ILE A 273 -47.09 -31.92 -20.19
C ILE A 273 -46.22 -30.91 -19.45
N ASN A 274 -46.01 -31.14 -18.16
CA ASN A 274 -45.07 -30.39 -17.34
C ASN A 274 -43.66 -31.00 -17.46
N PRO A 275 -42.66 -30.34 -18.08
CA PRO A 275 -41.30 -30.85 -18.16
C PRO A 275 -40.41 -30.48 -16.96
N TYR A 276 -40.98 -29.80 -15.95
CA TYR A 276 -40.25 -29.29 -14.79
C TYR A 276 -40.47 -30.17 -13.56
N ASN A 277 -39.58 -31.14 -13.36
CA ASN A 277 -39.47 -31.87 -12.10
C ASN A 277 -38.78 -30.97 -11.05
N GLU A 278 -39.56 -30.23 -10.28
CA GLU A 278 -39.06 -29.23 -9.32
C GLU A 278 -37.94 -29.77 -8.43
N GLN A 279 -38.09 -30.97 -7.86
CA GLN A 279 -37.10 -31.55 -6.97
C GLN A 279 -35.73 -31.72 -7.66
N TYR A 280 -35.72 -32.25 -8.88
CA TYR A 280 -34.49 -32.45 -9.64
C TYR A 280 -33.88 -31.14 -10.12
N TRP A 281 -34.72 -30.24 -10.63
CA TRP A 281 -34.28 -28.97 -11.19
C TRP A 281 -33.71 -28.03 -10.13
N VAL A 282 -34.29 -27.99 -8.93
CA VAL A 282 -33.76 -27.20 -7.81
C VAL A 282 -32.38 -27.71 -7.39
N GLN A 283 -32.23 -29.04 -7.26
CA GLN A 283 -30.96 -29.67 -6.87
C GLN A 283 -29.85 -29.54 -7.91
N ASN A 284 -30.21 -29.37 -9.18
CA ASN A 284 -29.26 -29.35 -10.31
C ASN A 284 -29.30 -28.04 -11.11
N SER A 285 -29.86 -26.97 -10.56
CA SER A 285 -30.13 -25.72 -11.29
C SER A 285 -28.90 -25.16 -12.01
N THR A 286 -27.73 -25.22 -11.38
CA THR A 286 -26.44 -24.75 -11.92
C THR A 286 -25.89 -25.62 -13.06
N LYS A 287 -26.34 -26.87 -13.18
CA LYS A 287 -26.03 -27.75 -14.32
C LYS A 287 -27.02 -27.59 -15.47
N LEU A 288 -28.24 -27.13 -15.19
CA LEU A 288 -29.35 -27.06 -16.15
C LEU A 288 -29.52 -25.68 -16.79
N THR A 289 -28.79 -24.66 -16.32
CA THR A 289 -28.75 -23.32 -16.91
C THR A 289 -27.30 -22.87 -17.13
N SER A 290 -27.07 -22.01 -18.12
CA SER A 290 -25.72 -21.49 -18.41
C SER A 290 -25.42 -20.17 -17.70
N PHE A 291 -26.47 -19.43 -17.34
CA PHE A 291 -26.41 -18.11 -16.72
C PHE A 291 -27.39 -18.08 -15.56
N TYR A 292 -26.99 -17.48 -14.44
CA TYR A 292 -27.81 -17.51 -13.23
C TYR A 292 -29.03 -16.60 -13.36
N PHE A 293 -28.87 -15.50 -14.11
CA PHE A 293 -29.92 -14.53 -14.43
C PHE A 293 -30.59 -14.77 -15.79
N ASP A 294 -30.34 -15.92 -16.42
CA ASP A 294 -31.08 -16.32 -17.62
C ASP A 294 -32.33 -17.11 -17.23
N VAL A 295 -33.38 -16.93 -18.02
CA VAL A 295 -34.68 -17.58 -17.83
C VAL A 295 -34.77 -18.91 -18.59
N HIS A 296 -33.77 -19.22 -19.42
CA HIS A 296 -33.78 -20.39 -20.29
C HIS A 296 -32.95 -21.56 -19.72
N PRO A 297 -33.36 -22.81 -20.01
CA PRO A 297 -32.48 -23.97 -19.84
C PRO A 297 -31.25 -23.91 -20.75
N ASN A 298 -30.21 -24.64 -20.38
CA ASN A 298 -29.10 -24.96 -21.28
C ASN A 298 -29.38 -26.28 -22.03
N THR A 299 -28.42 -26.72 -22.84
CA THR A 299 -28.55 -28.00 -23.60
C THR A 299 -28.81 -29.23 -22.73
N ILE A 300 -28.25 -29.30 -21.52
CA ILE A 300 -28.52 -30.40 -20.57
C ILE A 300 -29.97 -30.28 -20.04
N GLY A 301 -30.40 -29.06 -19.71
CA GLY A 301 -31.80 -28.78 -19.37
C GLY A 301 -32.78 -29.19 -20.47
N TYR A 302 -32.48 -28.91 -21.74
CA TYR A 302 -33.30 -29.36 -22.87
C TYR A 302 -33.32 -30.88 -23.05
N LYS A 303 -32.21 -31.57 -22.80
CA LYS A 303 -32.20 -33.04 -22.74
C LYS A 303 -33.12 -33.54 -21.63
N LYS A 304 -33.06 -32.94 -20.44
CA LYS A 304 -33.92 -33.31 -19.30
C LYS A 304 -35.40 -33.12 -19.64
N MET A 305 -35.78 -31.98 -20.22
CA MET A 305 -37.15 -31.76 -20.70
C MET A 305 -37.59 -32.84 -21.69
N ALA A 306 -36.75 -33.15 -22.68
CA ALA A 306 -37.07 -34.14 -23.71
C ALA A 306 -37.21 -35.56 -23.15
N MET A 307 -36.33 -35.94 -22.23
CA MET A 307 -36.40 -37.23 -21.51
C MET A 307 -37.72 -37.34 -20.75
N ASP A 308 -38.09 -36.29 -20.01
CA ASP A 308 -39.27 -36.32 -19.18
C ASP A 308 -40.56 -36.38 -20.02
N ILE A 309 -40.60 -35.65 -21.13
CA ILE A 309 -41.68 -35.71 -22.11
C ILE A 309 -41.75 -37.11 -22.73
N TYR A 310 -40.63 -37.67 -23.20
CA TYR A 310 -40.57 -39.00 -23.80
C TYR A 310 -41.19 -40.06 -22.87
N LEU A 311 -40.72 -40.12 -21.62
CA LEU A 311 -41.19 -41.07 -20.62
C LEU A 311 -42.69 -40.93 -20.32
N LYS A 312 -43.21 -39.70 -20.31
CA LYS A 312 -44.63 -39.41 -20.13
C LYS A 312 -45.47 -39.87 -21.31
N LEU A 313 -44.96 -39.75 -22.55
CA LEU A 313 -45.65 -40.17 -23.76
C LEU A 313 -45.67 -41.70 -23.96
N VAL A 314 -44.58 -42.39 -23.61
CA VAL A 314 -44.42 -43.82 -23.91
C VAL A 314 -44.86 -44.78 -22.82
N THR A 315 -44.88 -44.33 -21.55
CA THR A 315 -45.20 -45.20 -20.41
C THR A 315 -46.72 -45.27 -20.21
N PRO A 316 -47.33 -46.47 -20.19
CA PRO A 316 -48.79 -46.64 -20.17
C PRO A 316 -49.45 -46.33 -18.81
N SER A 317 -48.67 -45.98 -17.80
CA SER A 317 -49.13 -45.72 -16.43
C SER A 317 -48.63 -44.38 -15.91
N ARG A 318 -49.36 -43.79 -14.97
CA ARG A 318 -48.96 -42.63 -14.15
C ARG A 318 -48.45 -43.04 -12.76
N ASN A 319 -48.33 -44.34 -12.47
CA ASN A 319 -47.78 -44.80 -11.20
C ASN A 319 -46.26 -44.64 -11.23
N VAL A 320 -45.69 -43.87 -10.30
CA VAL A 320 -44.24 -43.62 -10.20
C VAL A 320 -43.39 -44.90 -10.14
N SER A 321 -43.92 -46.01 -9.61
CA SER A 321 -43.20 -47.30 -9.58
C SER A 321 -42.91 -47.87 -10.97
N ASN A 322 -43.69 -47.51 -12.00
CA ASN A 322 -43.44 -47.89 -13.39
C ASN A 322 -42.34 -47.04 -14.07
N TYR A 323 -41.82 -46.06 -13.34
CA TYR A 323 -40.71 -45.21 -13.76
C TYR A 323 -39.43 -45.51 -12.95
N TYR A 324 -39.56 -46.05 -11.73
CA TYR A 324 -38.48 -46.37 -10.79
C TYR A 324 -37.78 -47.72 -11.11
N PRO A 325 -36.48 -47.93 -10.81
CA PRO A 325 -35.49 -47.03 -10.20
C PRO A 325 -34.81 -46.07 -11.19
N TYR A 326 -35.24 -46.05 -12.44
CA TYR A 326 -34.46 -45.51 -13.55
C TYR A 326 -34.40 -43.98 -13.60
N ILE A 327 -35.33 -43.27 -12.94
CA ILE A 327 -35.48 -41.81 -13.01
C ILE A 327 -35.99 -41.15 -11.71
N ASP A 328 -35.86 -39.84 -11.65
CA ASP A 328 -36.05 -38.93 -10.51
C ASP A 328 -37.50 -38.47 -10.25
N PHE A 329 -38.51 -39.17 -10.77
CA PHE A 329 -39.91 -38.71 -10.71
C PHE A 329 -40.55 -38.92 -9.34
N THR A 330 -41.48 -38.03 -9.00
CA THR A 330 -42.40 -38.18 -7.87
C THR A 330 -43.84 -38.36 -8.38
N GLN A 331 -44.72 -38.92 -7.55
CA GLN A 331 -46.14 -39.04 -7.92
C GLN A 331 -46.78 -37.65 -8.13
N GLN A 332 -46.45 -36.68 -7.26
CA GLN A 332 -46.90 -35.29 -7.41
C GLN A 332 -46.51 -34.67 -8.76
N TYR A 333 -45.29 -34.96 -9.24
CA TYR A 333 -44.84 -34.47 -10.54
C TYR A 333 -45.62 -35.11 -11.71
N LEU A 334 -45.93 -36.41 -11.64
CA LEU A 334 -46.77 -37.10 -12.64
C LEU A 334 -48.23 -36.63 -12.62
N ASP A 335 -48.74 -36.25 -11.44
CA ASP A 335 -50.10 -35.74 -11.27
C ASP A 335 -50.25 -34.28 -11.73
N SER A 336 -49.14 -33.59 -12.01
CA SER A 336 -49.15 -32.20 -12.51
C SER A 336 -49.51 -32.06 -13.98
N ASP A 337 -49.60 -33.17 -14.74
CA ASP A 337 -49.96 -33.15 -16.17
C ASP A 337 -51.49 -33.13 -16.37
N LEU A 338 -51.97 -32.43 -17.41
CA LEU A 338 -53.39 -32.37 -17.77
C LEU A 338 -53.70 -33.29 -18.97
N ASN A 339 -54.77 -34.08 -18.88
CA ASN A 339 -55.25 -34.94 -19.96
C ASN A 339 -54.21 -35.90 -20.58
N LEU A 340 -53.10 -36.18 -19.89
CA LEU A 340 -52.03 -37.06 -20.37
C LEU A 340 -52.54 -38.49 -20.64
N ASN A 341 -52.55 -38.87 -21.91
CA ASN A 341 -52.86 -40.19 -22.41
C ASN A 341 -51.59 -41.00 -22.68
N TRP A 342 -51.73 -42.30 -22.89
CA TRP A 342 -50.68 -43.12 -23.50
C TRP A 342 -50.74 -42.91 -25.01
N GLU A 343 -49.76 -42.20 -25.56
CA GLU A 343 -49.81 -41.70 -26.95
C GLU A 343 -48.94 -42.52 -27.90
N ILE A 344 -47.81 -43.05 -27.42
CA ILE A 344 -46.81 -43.73 -28.24
C ILE A 344 -46.42 -45.05 -27.61
N GLN A 345 -46.41 -46.14 -28.37
CA GLN A 345 -45.82 -47.39 -27.91
C GLN A 345 -44.30 -47.38 -28.14
N ALA A 346 -43.46 -47.50 -27.12
CA ALA A 346 -41.99 -47.57 -27.30
C ALA A 346 -41.56 -48.82 -28.10
N ASN A 347 -40.51 -48.71 -28.93
CA ASN A 347 -39.95 -49.86 -29.66
C ASN A 347 -39.11 -50.73 -28.74
N GLU A 348 -38.21 -50.10 -28.00
CA GLU A 348 -37.28 -50.70 -27.04
C GLU A 348 -37.67 -50.34 -25.59
N ASP A 349 -37.08 -51.03 -24.63
CA ASP A 349 -37.21 -50.72 -23.22
C ASP A 349 -36.47 -49.41 -22.87
N ASN A 350 -37.01 -48.69 -21.87
CA ASN A 350 -36.52 -47.36 -21.51
C ASN A 350 -35.04 -47.36 -21.07
N ASP A 351 -34.56 -48.43 -20.44
CA ASP A 351 -33.18 -48.56 -19.96
C ASP A 351 -32.17 -48.72 -21.10
N ILE A 352 -32.58 -49.26 -22.25
CA ILE A 352 -31.77 -49.33 -23.47
C ILE A 352 -31.65 -47.93 -24.10
N VAL A 353 -32.77 -47.21 -24.19
CA VAL A 353 -32.83 -45.89 -24.83
C VAL A 353 -32.11 -44.81 -24.00
N LEU A 354 -32.41 -44.75 -22.71
CA LEU A 354 -31.99 -43.69 -21.79
C LEU A 354 -30.78 -44.06 -20.93
N GLY A 355 -30.54 -45.35 -20.68
CA GLY A 355 -29.62 -45.82 -19.65
C GLY A 355 -30.32 -46.13 -18.31
N LYS A 356 -29.54 -46.44 -17.29
CA LYS A 356 -30.04 -46.89 -15.98
C LYS A 356 -30.38 -45.74 -15.03
N THR A 357 -29.87 -44.54 -15.30
CA THR A 357 -30.08 -43.33 -14.49
C THR A 357 -30.39 -42.12 -15.37
N THR A 358 -31.00 -41.09 -14.79
CA THR A 358 -31.17 -39.78 -15.45
C THR A 358 -29.84 -39.23 -15.97
N ASP A 359 -28.76 -39.34 -15.20
CA ASP A 359 -27.45 -38.83 -15.59
C ASP A 359 -26.85 -39.58 -16.79
N ASP A 360 -27.15 -40.88 -16.97
CA ASP A 360 -26.68 -41.65 -18.12
C ASP A 360 -27.14 -41.02 -19.44
N TYR A 361 -28.40 -40.61 -19.52
CA TYR A 361 -28.94 -39.96 -20.70
C TYR A 361 -28.41 -38.53 -20.88
N LEU A 362 -28.41 -37.74 -19.80
CA LEU A 362 -27.99 -36.34 -19.87
C LEU A 362 -26.55 -36.18 -20.36
N HIS A 363 -25.67 -37.12 -20.01
CA HIS A 363 -24.25 -37.14 -20.43
C HIS A 363 -23.98 -38.00 -21.67
N LYS A 364 -25.01 -38.65 -22.26
CA LYS A 364 -24.88 -39.41 -23.49
C LYS A 364 -24.29 -38.54 -24.61
N TYR A 365 -23.20 -39.03 -25.21
CA TYR A 365 -22.50 -38.34 -26.30
C TYR A 365 -23.38 -38.27 -27.54
N ILE A 366 -23.51 -37.07 -28.12
CA ILE A 366 -24.21 -36.84 -29.39
C ILE A 366 -23.26 -36.02 -30.28
N PRO A 367 -22.84 -36.53 -31.45
CA PRO A 367 -21.85 -35.86 -32.30
C PRO A 367 -22.21 -34.40 -32.65
N PHE A 368 -23.48 -34.16 -32.99
CA PHE A 368 -23.97 -32.81 -33.30
C PHE A 368 -23.81 -31.87 -32.10
N VAL A 369 -24.18 -32.31 -30.89
CA VAL A 369 -24.05 -31.53 -29.65
C VAL A 369 -22.58 -31.20 -29.39
N ALA A 370 -21.70 -32.19 -29.49
CA ALA A 370 -20.26 -32.00 -29.27
C ALA A 370 -19.63 -30.99 -30.25
N LYS A 371 -20.14 -30.89 -31.49
CA LYS A 371 -19.71 -29.87 -32.46
C LYS A 371 -20.17 -28.48 -32.04
N ILE A 372 -21.42 -28.34 -31.59
CA ILE A 372 -21.99 -27.06 -31.14
C ILE A 372 -21.35 -26.58 -29.83
N ASP A 373 -21.04 -27.49 -28.90
CA ASP A 373 -20.45 -27.16 -27.61
C ASP A 373 -19.10 -26.44 -27.75
N ARG A 374 -18.34 -26.72 -28.82
CA ARG A 374 -17.08 -26.02 -29.15
C ARG A 374 -17.26 -24.54 -29.50
N THR A 375 -18.49 -24.08 -29.73
CA THR A 375 -18.81 -22.69 -30.11
C THR A 375 -19.31 -21.85 -28.95
N ARG A 376 -19.40 -22.42 -27.74
CA ARG A 376 -19.93 -21.74 -26.56
C ARG A 376 -19.04 -20.60 -26.09
N ASN A 377 -19.64 -19.45 -25.79
CA ASN A 377 -18.97 -18.27 -25.26
C ASN A 377 -19.96 -17.46 -24.39
N LEU A 378 -19.53 -17.07 -23.19
CA LEU A 378 -20.34 -16.24 -22.29
C LEU A 378 -20.70 -14.86 -22.90
N LYS A 379 -19.88 -14.34 -23.81
CA LYS A 379 -20.15 -13.05 -24.46
C LYS A 379 -21.36 -13.10 -25.40
N ASN A 380 -21.73 -14.30 -25.89
CA ASN A 380 -22.87 -14.47 -26.80
C ASN A 380 -24.17 -14.00 -26.15
N TYR A 381 -24.33 -14.11 -24.83
CA TYR A 381 -25.58 -13.74 -24.15
C TYR A 381 -25.92 -12.25 -24.34
N GLY A 382 -24.92 -11.37 -24.27
CA GLY A 382 -25.15 -9.95 -24.53
C GLY A 382 -25.61 -9.69 -25.96
N GLU A 383 -25.02 -10.36 -26.97
CA GLU A 383 -25.46 -10.24 -28.36
C GLU A 383 -26.89 -10.76 -28.55
N ARG A 384 -27.20 -11.88 -27.90
CA ARG A 384 -28.53 -12.50 -27.90
C ARG A 384 -29.57 -11.54 -27.32
N LEU A 385 -29.30 -10.94 -26.16
CA LEU A 385 -30.20 -9.98 -25.52
C LEU A 385 -30.35 -8.70 -26.33
N ILE A 386 -29.27 -8.18 -26.91
CA ILE A 386 -29.32 -7.01 -27.78
C ILE A 386 -30.27 -7.23 -28.95
N ARG A 387 -30.15 -8.37 -29.64
CA ARG A 387 -31.02 -8.70 -30.78
C ARG A 387 -32.48 -8.79 -30.36
N LEU A 388 -32.74 -9.33 -29.16
CA LEU A 388 -34.08 -9.32 -28.57
C LEU A 388 -34.53 -7.91 -28.19
N SER A 389 -33.66 -7.04 -27.69
CA SER A 389 -33.99 -5.67 -27.29
C SER A 389 -34.44 -4.79 -28.46
N GLN A 390 -33.97 -5.08 -29.68
CA GLN A 390 -34.44 -4.42 -30.90
C GLN A 390 -35.93 -4.71 -31.14
N THR A 391 -36.40 -5.91 -30.80
CA THR A 391 -37.84 -6.28 -30.80
C THR A 391 -38.63 -5.49 -29.74
N PHE A 392 -37.96 -4.93 -28.73
CA PHE A 392 -38.54 -4.23 -27.59
C PHE A 392 -38.12 -2.75 -27.49
N LYS A 393 -37.81 -2.09 -28.62
CA LYS A 393 -37.28 -0.70 -28.65
C LYS A 393 -38.04 0.30 -27.77
N ASN A 394 -39.37 0.19 -27.73
CA ASN A 394 -40.24 1.04 -26.90
C ASN A 394 -40.01 0.83 -25.39
N ILE A 395 -39.62 -0.37 -24.96
CA ILE A 395 -39.29 -0.66 -23.56
C ILE A 395 -37.98 0.02 -23.17
N THR A 396 -36.95 -0.02 -24.04
CA THR A 396 -35.68 0.67 -23.81
C THR A 396 -35.88 2.17 -23.59
N LYS A 397 -36.78 2.80 -24.37
CA LYS A 397 -37.18 4.19 -24.19
C LYS A 397 -37.77 4.45 -22.79
N GLU A 398 -38.77 3.66 -22.39
CA GLU A 398 -39.43 3.83 -21.09
C GLU A 398 -38.48 3.61 -19.91
N VAL A 399 -37.54 2.66 -20.04
CA VAL A 399 -36.48 2.43 -19.06
C VAL A 399 -35.56 3.65 -18.95
N MET A 400 -35.09 4.19 -20.09
CA MET A 400 -34.25 5.40 -20.10
C MET A 400 -34.97 6.59 -19.48
N ILE A 401 -36.24 6.79 -19.83
CA ILE A 401 -37.05 7.90 -19.30
C ILE A 401 -37.05 7.88 -17.80
N GLY A 402 -37.35 6.76 -17.14
CA GLY A 402 -37.40 6.82 -15.68
C GLY A 402 -36.20 6.34 -14.90
N LEU A 403 -35.11 5.95 -15.56
CA LEU A 403 -33.79 6.19 -14.96
C LEU A 403 -33.58 7.70 -14.71
N THR A 404 -34.02 8.55 -15.65
CA THR A 404 -33.86 10.01 -15.54
C THR A 404 -35.01 10.74 -14.80
N THR A 405 -36.11 10.07 -14.46
CA THR A 405 -37.22 10.65 -13.67
C THR A 405 -37.32 10.13 -12.23
N ASN A 406 -36.43 9.23 -11.81
CA ASN A 406 -36.40 8.71 -10.44
C ASN A 406 -36.10 9.84 -9.42
N GLN A 407 -36.74 9.81 -8.24
CA GLN A 407 -36.49 10.74 -7.12
C GLN A 407 -34.99 10.94 -6.79
N SER A 408 -34.20 9.87 -6.83
CA SER A 408 -32.75 9.94 -6.58
C SER A 408 -32.02 10.74 -7.66
N PHE A 409 -32.45 10.62 -8.92
CA PHE A 409 -31.94 11.43 -10.03
C PHE A 409 -32.50 12.85 -9.97
N ALA A 410 -33.77 13.03 -9.60
CA ALA A 410 -34.40 14.34 -9.40
C ALA A 410 -33.73 15.19 -8.31
N LYS A 411 -33.03 14.58 -7.33
CA LYS A 411 -32.20 15.33 -6.38
C LYS A 411 -31.04 16.05 -7.08
N ILE A 412 -30.43 15.40 -8.07
CA ILE A 412 -29.27 15.93 -8.80
C ILE A 412 -29.65 16.68 -10.09
N ASP A 413 -30.83 16.42 -10.67
CA ASP A 413 -31.41 17.14 -11.80
C ASP A 413 -32.91 17.45 -11.54
N PRO A 414 -33.23 18.42 -10.66
CA PRO A 414 -34.61 18.67 -10.22
C PRO A 414 -35.51 19.25 -11.32
N ASN A 415 -34.90 19.89 -12.32
CA ASN A 415 -35.61 20.45 -13.46
C ASN A 415 -35.70 19.44 -14.62
N PHE A 416 -35.14 18.23 -14.47
CA PHE A 416 -35.09 17.19 -15.49
C PHE A 416 -34.45 17.67 -16.81
N GLU A 417 -33.48 18.58 -16.75
CA GLU A 417 -32.87 19.18 -17.93
C GLU A 417 -32.15 18.12 -18.79
N LEU A 418 -31.54 17.10 -18.18
CA LEU A 418 -30.91 16.00 -18.92
C LEU A 418 -31.95 15.12 -19.60
N LYS A 419 -33.04 14.82 -18.91
CA LYS A 419 -34.15 14.03 -19.47
C LYS A 419 -34.75 14.75 -20.69
N ASP A 420 -35.04 16.04 -20.56
CA ASP A 420 -35.63 16.83 -21.64
C ASP A 420 -34.68 16.91 -22.84
N LEU A 421 -33.37 17.00 -22.60
CA LEU A 421 -32.36 16.92 -23.66
C LEU A 421 -32.31 15.55 -24.34
N ILE A 422 -32.39 14.45 -23.57
CA ILE A 422 -32.45 13.08 -24.10
C ILE A 422 -33.71 12.88 -24.95
N LEU A 423 -34.87 13.35 -24.48
CA LEU A 423 -36.14 13.22 -25.20
C LEU A 423 -36.18 14.04 -26.49
N LYS A 424 -35.60 15.24 -26.48
CA LYS A 424 -35.48 16.09 -27.69
C LYS A 424 -34.62 15.44 -28.78
N ASN A 425 -33.65 14.60 -28.40
CA ASN A 425 -32.70 13.95 -29.29
C ASN A 425 -32.84 12.42 -29.28
N GLU A 426 -34.06 11.92 -29.05
CA GLU A 426 -34.34 10.50 -28.85
C GLU A 426 -33.84 9.63 -30.02
N ASP A 427 -34.02 10.09 -31.26
CA ASP A 427 -33.63 9.33 -32.45
C ASP A 427 -32.11 9.13 -32.54
N ASP A 428 -31.30 10.10 -32.11
CA ASP A 428 -29.85 9.94 -32.09
C ASP A 428 -29.41 8.90 -31.07
N LEU A 429 -30.06 8.90 -29.90
CA LEU A 429 -29.75 7.98 -28.83
C LEU A 429 -30.22 6.55 -29.15
N LEU A 430 -31.48 6.37 -29.57
CA LEU A 430 -32.11 5.07 -29.78
C LEU A 430 -31.75 4.39 -31.09
N ASN A 431 -31.46 5.14 -32.16
CA ASN A 431 -31.14 4.55 -33.46
C ASN A 431 -29.62 4.48 -33.69
N ASN A 432 -28.90 5.57 -33.47
CA ASN A 432 -27.48 5.64 -33.85
C ASN A 432 -26.55 5.18 -32.73
N ASP A 433 -26.72 5.71 -31.52
CA ASP A 433 -25.79 5.42 -30.43
C ASP A 433 -26.03 4.04 -29.80
N MET A 434 -27.29 3.56 -29.76
CA MET A 434 -27.57 2.18 -29.36
C MET A 434 -26.87 1.17 -30.27
N GLU A 435 -26.80 1.39 -31.58
CA GLU A 435 -26.06 0.50 -32.49
C GLU A 435 -24.56 0.48 -32.17
N LYS A 436 -23.97 1.63 -31.83
CA LYS A 436 -22.58 1.70 -31.35
C LYS A 436 -22.39 0.95 -30.03
N VAL A 437 -23.29 1.12 -29.06
CA VAL A 437 -23.27 0.40 -27.78
C VAL A 437 -23.31 -1.11 -28.03
N VAL A 438 -24.18 -1.55 -28.93
CA VAL A 438 -24.34 -2.94 -29.34
C VAL A 438 -23.05 -3.51 -29.93
N ASN A 439 -22.43 -2.78 -30.87
CA ASN A 439 -21.25 -3.21 -31.59
C ASN A 439 -19.95 -3.09 -30.78
N SER A 440 -19.96 -2.34 -29.67
CA SER A 440 -18.78 -2.11 -28.83
C SER A 440 -18.31 -3.30 -27.99
N GLY A 441 -19.15 -4.33 -27.83
CA GLY A 441 -18.89 -5.43 -26.91
C GLY A 441 -19.12 -5.09 -25.43
N LEU A 442 -19.53 -3.86 -25.07
CA LEU A 442 -19.69 -3.44 -23.67
C LEU A 442 -20.73 -4.29 -22.93
N ILE A 443 -21.94 -4.44 -23.46
CA ILE A 443 -23.02 -5.20 -22.82
C ILE A 443 -22.61 -6.68 -22.67
N GLN A 444 -21.99 -7.23 -23.72
CA GLN A 444 -21.48 -8.59 -23.78
C GLN A 444 -20.45 -8.85 -22.68
N ASN A 445 -19.47 -7.95 -22.54
CA ASN A 445 -18.44 -8.05 -21.52
C ASN A 445 -19.03 -7.86 -20.10
N LEU A 446 -19.90 -6.87 -19.90
CA LEU A 446 -20.52 -6.60 -18.60
C LEU A 446 -21.32 -7.79 -18.07
N LEU A 447 -22.15 -8.41 -18.92
CA LEU A 447 -22.96 -9.56 -18.51
C LEU A 447 -22.10 -10.80 -18.30
N ALA A 448 -21.08 -11.03 -19.13
CA ALA A 448 -20.16 -12.14 -18.94
C ALA A 448 -19.34 -12.01 -17.65
N ASP A 449 -18.85 -10.80 -17.34
CA ASP A 449 -18.12 -10.54 -16.10
C ASP A 449 -19.05 -10.56 -14.88
N PHE A 450 -20.29 -10.10 -15.01
CA PHE A 450 -21.30 -10.22 -13.96
C PHE A 450 -21.62 -11.68 -13.64
N GLN A 451 -21.85 -12.53 -14.65
CA GLN A 451 -22.03 -13.97 -14.49
C GLN A 451 -20.86 -14.61 -13.75
N LYS A 452 -19.61 -14.27 -14.10
CA LYS A 452 -18.41 -14.78 -13.42
C LYS A 452 -18.36 -14.38 -11.95
N GLU A 453 -18.78 -13.17 -11.61
CA GLU A 453 -18.83 -12.74 -10.21
C GLU A 453 -19.97 -13.40 -9.43
N LEU A 454 -21.13 -13.67 -10.05
CA LEU A 454 -22.19 -14.46 -9.43
C LEU A 454 -21.76 -15.90 -9.13
N VAL A 455 -21.08 -16.56 -10.08
CA VAL A 455 -20.52 -17.90 -9.88
C VAL A 455 -19.52 -17.91 -8.71
N LYS A 456 -18.67 -16.88 -8.60
CA LYS A 456 -17.73 -16.77 -7.47
C LYS A 456 -18.43 -16.57 -6.12
N LEU A 457 -19.58 -15.89 -6.10
CA LEU A 457 -20.36 -15.71 -4.88
C LEU A 457 -21.03 -17.03 -4.47
N GLU A 458 -21.59 -17.76 -5.44
CA GLU A 458 -22.20 -19.07 -5.20
C GLU A 458 -21.17 -20.11 -4.71
N GLN A 459 -19.98 -20.19 -5.32
CA GLN A 459 -18.88 -21.04 -4.84
C GLN A 459 -18.39 -20.74 -3.41
N LYS A 460 -18.79 -19.60 -2.84
CA LYS A 460 -18.46 -19.17 -1.48
C LYS A 460 -19.65 -19.22 -0.54
N ASP A 461 -20.79 -19.77 -0.98
CA ASP A 461 -22.06 -19.74 -0.26
C ASP A 461 -22.50 -18.30 0.10
N GLN A 462 -22.25 -17.35 -0.80
CA GLN A 462 -22.51 -15.91 -0.65
C GLN A 462 -23.45 -15.36 -1.74
N LEU A 463 -24.15 -16.23 -2.47
CA LEU A 463 -25.09 -15.84 -3.51
C LEU A 463 -26.39 -15.33 -2.88
N GLU A 464 -26.36 -14.07 -2.43
CA GLU A 464 -27.50 -13.35 -1.88
C GLU A 464 -27.78 -12.11 -2.73
N ILE A 465 -29.04 -11.66 -2.80
CA ILE A 465 -29.42 -10.49 -3.61
C ILE A 465 -28.61 -9.24 -3.24
N TRP A 466 -28.26 -9.09 -1.95
CA TRP A 466 -27.53 -7.94 -1.44
C TRP A 466 -26.11 -7.86 -2.02
N ASN A 467 -25.54 -9.01 -2.38
CA ASN A 467 -24.21 -9.12 -2.99
C ASN A 467 -24.24 -8.89 -4.51
N PHE A 468 -25.41 -8.81 -5.16
CA PHE A 468 -25.49 -8.56 -6.61
C PHE A 468 -24.99 -7.16 -6.96
N LYS A 469 -25.28 -6.17 -6.11
CA LYS A 469 -24.75 -4.81 -6.27
C LYS A 469 -23.23 -4.81 -6.29
N TYR A 470 -22.59 -5.65 -5.47
CA TYR A 470 -21.14 -5.82 -5.46
C TYR A 470 -20.64 -6.46 -6.77
N ALA A 471 -21.25 -7.56 -7.20
CA ALA A 471 -20.91 -8.23 -8.45
C ALA A 471 -21.08 -7.32 -9.68
N LEU A 472 -22.20 -6.60 -9.79
CA LEU A 472 -22.47 -5.64 -10.85
C LEU A 472 -21.45 -4.50 -10.82
N LYS A 473 -21.18 -3.93 -9.64
CA LYS A 473 -20.18 -2.86 -9.49
C LYS A 473 -18.80 -3.32 -9.93
N LYS A 474 -18.39 -4.54 -9.59
CA LYS A 474 -17.10 -5.10 -9.98
C LYS A 474 -17.00 -5.37 -11.47
N SER A 475 -18.09 -5.82 -12.10
CA SER A 475 -18.18 -5.93 -13.56
C SER A 475 -18.03 -4.57 -14.25
N LEU A 476 -18.78 -3.55 -13.80
CA LEU A 476 -18.74 -2.18 -14.33
C LEU A 476 -17.35 -1.53 -14.18
N LEU A 477 -16.69 -1.74 -13.03
CA LEU A 477 -15.38 -1.14 -12.72
C LEU A 477 -14.19 -1.89 -13.30
N LYS A 478 -14.40 -2.99 -14.02
CA LYS A 478 -13.31 -3.65 -14.73
C LYS A 478 -12.77 -2.70 -15.81
N SER A 479 -11.45 -2.56 -15.88
CA SER A 479 -10.77 -1.59 -16.75
C SER A 479 -11.32 -1.56 -18.19
N GLU A 480 -11.45 -2.72 -18.83
CA GLU A 480 -12.01 -2.82 -20.19
C GLU A 480 -13.43 -2.22 -20.28
N ASN A 481 -14.33 -2.59 -19.38
CA ASN A 481 -15.72 -2.11 -19.37
C ASN A 481 -15.81 -0.61 -19.06
N PHE A 482 -14.98 -0.14 -18.13
CA PHE A 482 -14.89 1.28 -17.78
C PHE A 482 -14.44 2.13 -18.97
N PHE A 483 -13.35 1.76 -19.65
CA PHE A 483 -12.85 2.50 -20.80
C PHE A 483 -13.76 2.36 -22.02
N ASN A 484 -14.36 1.19 -22.27
CA ASN A 484 -15.39 1.04 -23.30
C ASN A 484 -16.56 2.02 -23.07
N SER A 485 -17.00 2.18 -21.82
CA SER A 485 -18.07 3.12 -21.47
C SER A 485 -17.68 4.57 -21.76
N ILE A 486 -16.46 4.98 -21.42
CA ILE A 486 -15.95 6.33 -21.74
C ILE A 486 -15.95 6.54 -23.25
N ARG A 487 -15.36 5.62 -24.02
CA ARG A 487 -15.28 5.72 -25.49
C ARG A 487 -16.66 5.79 -26.14
N LEU A 488 -17.63 5.07 -25.61
CA LEU A 488 -19.01 5.08 -26.12
C LEU A 488 -19.71 6.41 -25.86
N VAL A 489 -19.62 6.93 -24.63
CA VAL A 489 -20.25 8.21 -24.28
C VAL A 489 -19.58 9.36 -25.03
N SER A 490 -18.24 9.40 -25.07
CA SER A 490 -17.49 10.43 -25.79
C SER A 490 -17.61 10.29 -27.32
N GLY A 491 -17.84 9.07 -27.80
CA GLY A 491 -18.10 8.71 -29.19
C GLY A 491 -19.54 8.86 -29.66
N SER A 492 -20.44 9.30 -28.78
CA SER A 492 -21.88 9.34 -29.05
C SER A 492 -22.26 10.53 -29.92
N ASN A 493 -23.18 10.29 -30.87
CA ASN A 493 -23.79 11.34 -31.68
C ASN A 493 -24.56 12.31 -30.78
N PHE A 494 -25.18 11.80 -29.71
CA PHE A 494 -25.86 12.60 -28.69
C PHE A 494 -24.91 13.65 -28.08
N LEU A 495 -23.72 13.26 -27.65
CA LEU A 495 -22.74 14.20 -27.08
C LEU A 495 -22.24 15.18 -28.14
N GLU A 496 -21.89 14.71 -29.33
CA GLU A 496 -21.36 15.54 -30.43
C GLU A 496 -22.32 16.69 -30.79
N LYS A 497 -23.60 16.39 -30.94
CA LYS A 497 -24.62 17.38 -31.32
C LYS A 497 -25.03 18.31 -30.18
N ASN A 498 -24.96 17.85 -28.94
CA ASN A 498 -25.51 18.55 -27.78
C ASN A 498 -24.43 19.07 -26.81
N TYR A 499 -23.16 19.11 -27.21
CA TYR A 499 -22.03 19.34 -26.32
C TYR A 499 -22.18 20.61 -25.44
N ARG A 500 -22.68 21.73 -25.99
CA ARG A 500 -22.86 22.99 -25.23
C ARG A 500 -23.90 22.87 -24.12
N GLU A 501 -25.10 22.37 -24.45
CA GLU A 501 -26.19 22.18 -23.50
C GLU A 501 -25.80 21.12 -22.45
N LEU A 502 -25.21 20.01 -22.91
CA LEU A 502 -24.77 18.91 -22.05
C LEU A 502 -23.69 19.36 -21.04
N LYS A 503 -22.75 20.21 -21.46
CA LYS A 503 -21.72 20.79 -20.57
C LYS A 503 -22.34 21.55 -19.40
N ILE A 504 -23.35 22.38 -19.68
CA ILE A 504 -24.06 23.16 -18.65
C ILE A 504 -24.84 22.23 -17.71
N ILE A 505 -25.59 21.29 -18.27
CA ILE A 505 -26.40 20.33 -17.52
C ILE A 505 -25.53 19.45 -16.62
N LEU A 506 -24.46 18.87 -17.17
CA LEU A 506 -23.54 18.02 -16.40
C LEU A 506 -22.85 18.80 -15.28
N ALA A 507 -22.47 20.06 -15.49
CA ALA A 507 -21.90 20.89 -14.42
C ALA A 507 -22.90 21.11 -13.27
N LYS A 508 -24.17 21.40 -13.58
CA LYS A 508 -25.24 21.51 -12.56
C LYS A 508 -25.44 20.20 -11.80
N ILE A 509 -25.53 19.08 -12.51
CA ILE A 509 -25.70 17.75 -11.94
C ILE A 509 -24.54 17.40 -11.02
N VAL A 510 -23.31 17.63 -11.47
CA VAL A 510 -22.09 17.36 -10.71
C VAL A 510 -22.02 18.19 -9.44
N ASN A 511 -22.38 19.48 -9.51
CA ASN A 511 -22.44 20.35 -8.34
C ASN A 511 -23.43 19.81 -7.29
N LYS A 512 -24.65 19.46 -7.71
CA LYS A 512 -25.66 18.87 -6.82
C LYS A 512 -25.25 17.50 -6.28
N LEU A 513 -24.64 16.65 -7.11
CA LEU A 513 -24.15 15.33 -6.70
C LEU A 513 -23.12 15.45 -5.56
N PHE A 514 -22.17 16.38 -5.67
CA PHE A 514 -21.14 16.56 -4.65
C PHE A 514 -21.65 17.29 -3.40
N LYS A 515 -22.59 18.24 -3.52
CA LYS A 515 -23.17 18.99 -2.38
C LYS A 515 -24.27 18.26 -1.62
N GLU A 516 -25.21 17.64 -2.32
CA GLU A 516 -26.43 17.07 -1.73
C GLU A 516 -26.34 15.55 -1.51
N ASN A 517 -25.47 14.85 -2.25
CA ASN A 517 -25.29 13.39 -2.19
C ASN A 517 -23.88 12.97 -1.73
N THR A 518 -23.21 13.82 -0.94
CA THR A 518 -21.81 13.68 -0.53
C THR A 518 -21.48 12.30 0.07
N THR A 519 -22.32 11.75 0.95
CA THR A 519 -22.08 10.44 1.59
C THR A 519 -21.96 9.30 0.57
N THR A 520 -22.81 9.29 -0.45
CA THR A 520 -22.79 8.26 -1.51
C THR A 520 -21.49 8.36 -2.29
N VAL A 521 -21.11 9.59 -2.67
CA VAL A 521 -19.85 9.86 -3.37
C VAL A 521 -18.64 9.46 -2.53
N ILE A 522 -18.60 9.84 -1.25
CA ILE A 522 -17.52 9.47 -0.32
C ILE A 522 -17.33 7.95 -0.31
N ASN A 523 -18.42 7.19 -0.19
CA ASN A 523 -18.34 5.73 -0.18
C ASN A 523 -17.82 5.16 -1.51
N TRP A 524 -18.18 5.76 -2.65
CA TRP A 524 -17.70 5.34 -3.95
C TRP A 524 -16.20 5.61 -4.13
N ILE A 525 -15.76 6.83 -3.85
CA ILE A 525 -14.35 7.23 -3.95
C ILE A 525 -13.51 6.43 -2.94
N THR A 526 -14.01 6.21 -1.72
CA THR A 526 -13.31 5.38 -0.72
C THR A 526 -13.06 3.97 -1.22
N LEU A 527 -14.02 3.34 -1.90
CA LEU A 527 -13.85 1.99 -2.45
C LEU A 527 -12.78 1.94 -3.54
N PHE A 528 -12.61 3.03 -4.28
CA PHE A 528 -11.55 3.14 -5.30
C PHE A 528 -10.18 3.41 -4.68
N ILE A 529 -10.07 4.29 -3.69
CA ILE A 529 -8.80 4.70 -3.07
C ILE A 529 -8.29 3.67 -2.05
N SER A 530 -9.18 2.99 -1.33
CA SER A 530 -8.80 2.10 -0.21
C SER A 530 -7.81 1.00 -0.59
N PRO A 531 -7.92 0.30 -1.74
CA PRO A 531 -6.94 -0.71 -2.14
C PRO A 531 -5.51 -0.14 -2.23
N PHE A 532 -5.34 1.02 -2.85
CA PHE A 532 -4.04 1.69 -2.97
C PHE A 532 -3.53 2.20 -1.62
N ALA A 533 -4.41 2.84 -0.85
CA ALA A 533 -4.08 3.45 0.43
C ALA A 533 -3.75 2.43 1.53
N LYS A 534 -4.26 1.18 1.40
CA LYS A 534 -3.95 0.09 2.33
C LYS A 534 -2.45 -0.26 2.32
N HIS A 535 -1.78 -0.18 1.16
CA HIS A 535 -0.33 -0.38 1.08
C HIS A 535 0.46 0.68 1.86
N LEU A 536 -0.12 1.86 2.07
CA LEU A 536 0.44 2.96 2.85
C LEU A 536 0.01 2.95 4.32
N GLY A 537 -0.69 1.90 4.79
CA GLY A 537 -1.21 1.80 6.16
C GLY A 537 -2.38 2.74 6.48
N ILE A 538 -3.07 3.26 5.45
CA ILE A 538 -4.21 4.17 5.62
C ILE A 538 -5.52 3.37 5.63
N LYS A 539 -6.25 3.44 6.74
CA LYS A 539 -7.55 2.77 6.92
C LYS A 539 -8.67 3.49 6.15
N SER A 540 -9.63 2.73 5.60
CA SER A 540 -10.79 3.27 4.86
C SER A 540 -11.59 4.31 5.63
N ASN A 541 -11.70 4.18 6.97
CA ASN A 541 -12.40 5.18 7.79
C ASN A 541 -11.70 6.55 7.76
N ASN A 542 -10.37 6.59 7.72
CA ASN A 542 -9.61 7.84 7.64
C ASN A 542 -9.83 8.51 6.28
N ILE A 543 -9.89 7.72 5.20
CA ILE A 543 -10.24 8.22 3.85
C ILE A 543 -11.64 8.83 3.86
N LYS A 544 -12.65 8.14 4.42
CA LYS A 544 -14.02 8.67 4.49
C LYS A 544 -14.08 10.01 5.22
N LYS A 545 -13.39 10.12 6.36
CA LYS A 545 -13.33 11.36 7.14
C LYS A 545 -12.67 12.51 6.37
N LEU A 546 -11.57 12.25 5.64
CA LEU A 546 -10.93 13.28 4.80
C LEU A 546 -11.82 13.70 3.63
N LEU A 547 -12.43 12.74 2.94
CA LEU A 547 -13.33 13.02 1.82
C LEU A 547 -14.57 13.80 2.26
N ALA A 548 -15.04 13.62 3.50
CA ALA A 548 -16.12 14.42 4.08
C ALA A 548 -15.78 15.91 4.22
N LEU A 549 -14.48 16.25 4.28
CA LEU A 549 -14.01 17.64 4.29
C LEU A 549 -13.70 18.16 2.89
N ILE A 550 -13.20 17.29 2.00
CA ILE A 550 -12.75 17.65 0.65
C ILE A 550 -13.93 17.81 -0.31
N ILE A 551 -14.83 16.84 -0.39
CA ILE A 551 -15.88 16.78 -1.42
C ILE A 551 -16.85 17.97 -1.38
N PRO A 552 -17.35 18.42 -0.21
CA PRO A 552 -18.25 19.56 -0.16
C PRO A 552 -17.54 20.92 -0.32
N ASN A 553 -16.20 20.94 -0.42
CA ASN A 553 -15.44 22.19 -0.56
C ASN A 553 -15.63 22.81 -1.96
N GLU A 554 -15.88 24.13 -2.02
CA GLU A 554 -16.11 24.84 -3.28
C GLU A 554 -14.93 24.73 -4.27
N ARG A 555 -13.68 24.60 -3.78
CA ARG A 555 -12.49 24.37 -4.63
C ARG A 555 -12.51 23.00 -5.28
N PHE A 556 -12.96 21.96 -4.56
CA PHE A 556 -13.13 20.63 -5.13
C PHE A 556 -14.21 20.64 -6.23
N ILE A 557 -15.31 21.36 -6.00
CA ILE A 557 -16.39 21.52 -6.97
C ILE A 557 -15.91 22.26 -8.22
N GLN A 558 -15.05 23.28 -8.07
CA GLN A 558 -14.39 23.93 -9.21
C GLN A 558 -13.55 22.96 -10.05
N ILE A 559 -12.81 22.05 -9.41
CA ILE A 559 -12.05 21.00 -10.12
C ILE A 559 -12.99 20.04 -10.84
N ALA A 560 -14.10 19.65 -10.21
CA ALA A 560 -15.11 18.82 -10.84
C ALA A 560 -15.72 19.49 -12.07
N HIS A 561 -16.02 20.79 -12.03
CA HIS A 561 -16.47 21.56 -13.20
C HIS A 561 -15.42 21.60 -14.31
N ILE A 562 -14.14 21.80 -13.98
CA ILE A 562 -13.05 21.73 -14.97
C ILE A 562 -13.01 20.35 -15.62
N THR A 563 -13.16 19.28 -14.83
CA THR A 563 -13.16 17.90 -15.33
C THR A 563 -14.34 17.63 -16.27
N VAL A 564 -15.55 18.09 -15.94
CA VAL A 564 -16.73 18.01 -16.82
C VAL A 564 -16.48 18.75 -18.13
N ASN A 565 -15.92 19.97 -18.05
CA ASN A 565 -15.64 20.76 -19.24
C ASN A 565 -14.64 20.05 -20.14
N LEU A 566 -13.53 19.56 -19.59
CA LEU A 566 -12.52 18.82 -20.34
C LEU A 566 -13.08 17.52 -20.93
N PHE A 567 -13.99 16.83 -20.22
CA PHE A 567 -14.63 15.62 -20.74
C PHE A 567 -15.44 15.89 -22.00
N VAL A 568 -16.20 16.99 -22.00
CA VAL A 568 -17.02 17.38 -23.16
C VAL A 568 -16.17 17.97 -24.27
N ASP A 569 -15.28 18.91 -23.94
CA ASP A 569 -14.46 19.66 -24.89
C ASP A 569 -13.42 18.77 -25.60
N ASN A 570 -12.89 17.74 -24.92
CA ASN A 570 -11.92 16.79 -25.48
C ASN A 570 -12.54 15.41 -25.79
N SER A 571 -13.85 15.35 -26.01
CA SER A 571 -14.57 14.10 -26.26
C SER A 571 -14.00 13.28 -27.41
N ASP A 572 -13.50 13.92 -28.48
CA ASP A 572 -12.81 13.25 -29.59
C ASP A 572 -11.56 12.48 -29.17
N ASN A 573 -10.74 13.05 -28.29
CA ASN A 573 -9.53 12.39 -27.77
C ASN A 573 -9.91 11.22 -26.85
N LEU A 574 -11.05 11.32 -26.15
CA LEU A 574 -11.56 10.25 -25.30
C LEU A 574 -12.12 9.06 -26.08
N LYS A 575 -12.45 9.21 -27.38
CA LYS A 575 -12.97 8.11 -28.22
C LYS A 575 -12.01 6.93 -28.35
N ASN A 576 -10.73 7.11 -28.04
CA ASN A 576 -9.69 6.10 -28.22
C ASN A 576 -9.05 5.60 -26.91
N VAL A 577 -9.50 6.08 -25.75
CA VAL A 577 -8.87 5.80 -24.46
C VAL A 577 -8.98 4.32 -24.04
N LYS A 578 -7.87 3.73 -23.59
CA LYS A 578 -7.78 2.31 -23.18
C LYS A 578 -7.20 2.10 -21.78
N SER A 579 -6.59 3.13 -21.19
CA SER A 579 -5.93 3.05 -19.89
C SER A 579 -6.15 4.31 -19.05
N TYR A 580 -5.84 4.22 -17.76
CA TYR A 580 -5.91 5.38 -16.88
C TYR A 580 -4.87 6.44 -17.26
N ASP A 581 -3.72 6.02 -17.79
CA ASP A 581 -2.64 6.90 -18.26
C ASP A 581 -3.10 7.71 -19.49
N GLU A 582 -3.71 7.04 -20.47
CA GLU A 582 -4.28 7.73 -21.63
C GLU A 582 -5.39 8.69 -21.21
N LEU A 583 -6.22 8.31 -20.22
CA LEU A 583 -7.29 9.17 -19.71
C LEU A 583 -6.73 10.44 -19.06
N VAL A 584 -5.69 10.30 -18.23
CA VAL A 584 -4.97 11.42 -17.63
C VAL A 584 -4.37 12.32 -18.70
N ASN A 585 -3.76 11.75 -19.74
CA ASN A 585 -3.14 12.54 -20.81
C ASN A 585 -4.17 13.38 -21.57
N VAL A 586 -5.40 12.90 -21.73
CA VAL A 586 -6.49 13.68 -22.34
C VAL A 586 -6.97 14.81 -21.42
N PHE A 587 -7.06 14.58 -20.12
CA PHE A 587 -7.48 15.62 -19.17
C PHE A 587 -6.39 16.65 -18.85
N ILE A 588 -5.12 16.31 -19.11
CA ILE A 588 -3.95 17.08 -18.64
C ILE A 588 -3.05 17.40 -19.85
N TYR A 589 -3.67 17.80 -20.96
CA TYR A 589 -2.97 17.94 -22.24
C TYR A 589 -2.21 19.26 -22.38
N ASP A 590 -2.61 20.33 -21.69
CA ASP A 590 -2.01 21.65 -21.79
C ASP A 590 -1.55 22.23 -20.44
N GLU A 591 -0.49 23.05 -20.51
CA GLU A 591 0.17 23.64 -19.34
C GLU A 591 -0.73 24.63 -18.57
N GLU A 592 -1.69 25.29 -19.24
CA GLU A 592 -2.60 26.25 -18.62
C GLU A 592 -3.61 25.54 -17.71
N THR A 593 -4.21 24.46 -18.19
CA THR A 593 -5.09 23.58 -17.42
C THR A 593 -4.36 23.00 -16.20
N ILE A 594 -3.13 22.51 -16.38
CA ILE A 594 -2.27 22.02 -15.27
C ILE A 594 -2.10 23.11 -14.21
N LYS A 595 -1.70 24.33 -14.63
CA LYS A 595 -1.49 25.46 -13.72
C LYS A 595 -2.77 25.81 -12.97
N LYS A 596 -3.92 25.82 -13.65
CA LYS A 596 -5.22 26.13 -13.06
C LYS A 596 -5.64 25.09 -12.01
N ILE A 597 -5.58 23.80 -12.36
CA ILE A 597 -5.91 22.70 -11.44
C ILE A 597 -4.97 22.71 -10.22
N ALA A 598 -3.66 22.85 -10.44
CA ALA A 598 -2.67 22.88 -9.37
C ALA A 598 -2.88 24.06 -8.40
N ASN A 599 -3.24 25.25 -8.90
CA ASN A 599 -3.54 26.41 -8.05
C ASN A 599 -4.79 26.16 -7.19
N ILE A 600 -5.87 25.63 -7.77
CA ILE A 600 -7.11 25.32 -7.03
C ILE A 600 -6.87 24.22 -5.99
N LEU A 601 -6.14 23.16 -6.37
CA LEU A 601 -5.75 22.09 -5.45
C LEU A 601 -4.85 22.59 -4.31
N SER A 602 -3.92 23.51 -4.59
CA SER A 602 -3.08 24.12 -3.56
C SER A 602 -3.92 24.89 -2.53
N GLU A 603 -4.90 25.66 -2.99
CA GLU A 603 -5.85 26.36 -2.10
C GLU A 603 -6.71 25.37 -1.29
N LEU A 604 -7.21 24.30 -1.93
CA LEU A 604 -7.97 23.24 -1.25
C LEU A 604 -7.13 22.55 -0.16
N ILE A 605 -5.91 22.13 -0.48
CA ILE A 605 -5.00 21.49 0.48
C ILE A 605 -4.74 22.43 1.65
N TYR A 606 -4.50 23.70 1.37
CA TYR A 606 -4.31 24.72 2.40
C TYR A 606 -5.52 24.84 3.34
N GLU A 607 -6.75 24.89 2.81
CA GLU A 607 -7.97 24.95 3.61
C GLU A 607 -8.18 23.67 4.44
N VAL A 608 -7.97 22.51 3.82
CA VAL A 608 -8.14 21.20 4.48
C VAL A 608 -7.13 21.00 5.61
N LEU A 609 -5.86 21.36 5.42
CA LEU A 609 -4.80 21.21 6.44
C LEU A 609 -4.98 22.17 7.63
N ASN A 610 -5.63 23.31 7.43
CA ASN A 610 -5.95 24.24 8.52
C ASN A 610 -7.15 23.78 9.38
N ASN A 611 -7.90 22.76 8.97
CA ASN A 611 -9.01 22.21 9.74
C ASN A 611 -8.51 21.35 10.92
N HIS A 612 -9.01 21.61 12.14
CA HIS A 612 -8.63 20.84 13.34
C HIS A 612 -8.92 19.34 13.21
N THR A 613 -10.03 18.98 12.56
CA THR A 613 -10.42 17.57 12.31
C THR A 613 -9.40 16.87 11.43
N THR A 614 -8.92 17.55 10.38
CA THR A 614 -7.87 17.01 9.49
C THR A 614 -6.61 16.67 10.26
N LYS A 615 -6.19 17.53 11.18
CA LYS A 615 -4.97 17.29 11.99
C LYS A 615 -5.09 16.01 12.81
N ASN A 616 -6.24 15.79 13.45
CA ASN A 616 -6.51 14.56 14.18
C ASN A 616 -6.50 13.32 13.27
N ILE A 617 -7.09 13.43 12.07
CA ILE A 617 -7.08 12.33 11.09
C ILE A 617 -5.64 12.03 10.62
N ILE A 618 -4.84 13.06 10.36
CA ILE A 618 -3.43 12.90 9.97
C ILE A 618 -2.64 12.25 11.11
N THR A 619 -2.84 12.67 12.37
CA THR A 619 -2.22 12.03 13.54
C THR A 619 -2.61 10.55 13.65
N ASP A 620 -3.89 10.22 13.46
CA ASP A 620 -4.34 8.82 13.43
C ASP A 620 -3.68 8.03 12.29
N ILE A 621 -3.51 8.63 11.11
CA ILE A 621 -2.81 8.00 9.98
C ILE A 621 -1.34 7.73 10.35
N PHE A 622 -0.60 8.74 10.84
CA PHE A 622 0.79 8.56 11.27
C PHE A 622 0.92 7.52 12.38
N TRP A 623 0.02 7.52 13.36
CA TRP A 623 0.03 6.53 14.42
C TRP A 623 -0.19 5.11 13.90
N ASN A 624 -1.14 4.92 12.98
CA ASN A 624 -1.37 3.62 12.34
C ASN A 624 -0.13 3.18 11.54
N ILE A 625 0.49 4.09 10.78
CA ILE A 625 1.74 3.80 10.05
C ILE A 625 2.84 3.37 11.00
N LEU A 626 3.05 4.10 12.11
CA LEU A 626 4.05 3.74 13.11
C LEU A 626 3.75 2.36 13.71
N THR A 627 2.48 2.08 14.03
CA THR A 627 2.05 0.84 14.69
C THR A 627 2.13 -0.37 13.77
N GLU A 628 1.58 -0.29 12.56
CA GLU A 628 1.61 -1.37 11.57
C GLU A 628 3.06 -1.70 11.15
N ASN A 629 3.94 -0.70 11.19
CA ASN A 629 5.35 -0.89 10.94
C ASN A 629 6.19 -1.08 12.21
N ASN A 630 5.62 -1.30 13.39
CA ASN A 630 6.39 -1.54 14.63
C ASN A 630 7.43 -0.45 14.96
N TYR A 631 7.25 0.79 14.47
CA TYR A 631 8.11 1.95 14.72
C TYR A 631 7.71 2.74 15.97
N GLN A 632 6.60 2.37 16.63
CA GLN A 632 6.05 2.99 17.83
C GLN A 632 6.71 2.54 19.14
N ASN A 633 7.68 1.62 19.13
CA ASN A 633 8.27 1.09 20.36
C ASN A 633 8.78 2.20 21.29
N ASN A 634 8.25 2.29 22.52
CA ASN A 634 8.54 3.36 23.48
C ASN A 634 8.18 4.78 23.00
N ILE A 635 7.26 4.89 22.04
CA ILE A 635 6.63 6.14 21.60
C ILE A 635 5.14 6.02 21.90
N SER A 636 4.55 6.99 22.60
CA SER A 636 3.11 7.03 22.84
C SER A 636 2.39 7.84 21.76
N LYS A 637 1.08 7.58 21.60
CA LYS A 637 0.24 8.37 20.69
C LYS A 637 0.16 9.83 21.14
N GLU A 638 0.11 10.09 22.45
CA GLU A 638 0.12 11.44 23.02
C GLU A 638 1.40 12.22 22.67
N GLN A 639 2.55 11.55 22.64
CA GLN A 639 3.81 12.16 22.19
C GLN A 639 3.74 12.55 20.71
N LEU A 640 3.16 11.69 19.86
CA LEU A 640 2.92 12.02 18.45
C LEU A 640 1.91 13.17 18.31
N GLU A 641 0.82 13.17 19.07
CA GLU A 641 -0.18 14.22 19.07
C GLU A 641 0.43 15.57 19.45
N LYS A 642 1.25 15.60 20.51
CA LYS A 642 2.02 16.80 20.88
C LYS A 642 2.94 17.27 19.75
N VAL A 643 3.68 16.36 19.11
CA VAL A 643 4.51 16.68 17.95
C VAL A 643 3.67 17.26 16.81
N MET A 644 2.53 16.66 16.48
CA MET A 644 1.65 17.11 15.39
C MET A 644 0.99 18.47 15.67
N VAL A 645 0.64 18.74 16.93
CA VAL A 645 0.14 20.05 17.37
C VAL A 645 1.25 21.09 17.23
N GLU A 646 2.43 20.83 17.79
CA GLU A 646 3.57 21.76 17.70
C GLU A 646 4.01 21.96 16.25
N ILE A 647 4.00 20.90 15.41
CA ILE A 647 4.23 20.99 13.96
C ILE A 647 3.22 21.97 13.36
N SER A 648 1.94 21.83 13.70
CA SER A 648 0.93 22.75 13.19
C SER A 648 1.06 24.19 13.71
N GLU A 649 1.61 24.39 14.90
CA GLU A 649 1.78 25.71 15.53
C GLU A 649 3.06 26.42 15.05
N ASP A 650 4.20 25.71 14.99
CA ASP A 650 5.48 26.20 14.47
C ASP A 650 5.43 26.40 12.95
N LEU A 651 4.63 25.59 12.24
CA LEU A 651 4.32 25.80 10.81
C LEU A 651 3.34 26.96 10.58
N SER A 652 3.54 28.09 11.27
CA SER A 652 3.07 29.41 10.82
C SER A 652 3.50 29.73 9.37
N PHE A 653 4.51 29.03 8.86
CA PHE A 653 4.87 28.97 7.44
C PHE A 653 3.82 28.29 6.54
N ILE A 654 3.08 27.29 7.02
CA ILE A 654 1.94 26.71 6.26
C ILE A 654 0.88 27.79 6.00
N LYS A 655 0.74 28.77 6.90
CA LYS A 655 -0.11 29.96 6.74
C LYS A 655 0.47 31.03 5.79
N SER A 656 1.62 30.78 5.18
CA SER A 656 2.32 31.76 4.34
C SER A 656 2.11 31.51 2.84
N ALA A 657 2.29 32.56 2.03
CA ALA A 657 2.24 32.49 0.57
C ALA A 657 3.16 31.39 -0.01
N MET A 658 4.29 31.10 0.64
CA MET A 658 5.24 30.11 0.15
C MET A 658 4.74 28.67 0.32
N PHE A 659 3.89 28.33 1.32
CA PHE A 659 3.28 26.99 1.35
C PHE A 659 2.40 26.78 0.12
N LYS A 660 1.61 27.78 -0.24
CA LYS A 660 0.77 27.74 -1.45
C LYS A 660 1.62 27.65 -2.72
N GLU A 661 2.74 28.38 -2.78
CA GLU A 661 3.66 28.37 -3.92
C GLU A 661 4.40 27.03 -4.06
N VAL A 662 4.95 26.48 -2.98
CA VAL A 662 5.60 25.16 -2.96
C VAL A 662 4.60 24.06 -3.29
N THR A 663 3.40 24.10 -2.69
CA THR A 663 2.35 23.12 -2.97
C THR A 663 1.85 23.24 -4.40
N SER A 664 1.68 24.46 -4.93
CA SER A 664 1.31 24.67 -6.34
C SER A 664 2.40 24.17 -7.28
N THR A 665 3.67 24.44 -6.99
CA THR A 665 4.83 23.98 -7.79
C THR A 665 4.97 22.47 -7.75
N PHE A 666 4.79 21.86 -6.57
CA PHE A 666 4.70 20.41 -6.42
C PHE A 666 3.57 19.86 -7.28
N LEU A 667 2.35 20.37 -7.13
CA LEU A 667 1.18 19.88 -7.84
C LEU A 667 1.32 20.03 -9.36
N LYS A 668 1.88 21.14 -9.85
CA LYS A 668 2.20 21.32 -11.28
C LYS A 668 3.16 20.24 -11.75
N SER A 669 4.26 20.07 -11.02
CA SER A 669 5.28 19.06 -11.33
C SER A 669 4.72 17.65 -11.24
N PHE A 670 3.83 17.40 -10.28
CA PHE A 670 3.21 16.10 -10.02
C PHE A 670 2.21 15.73 -11.08
N ILE A 671 1.33 16.65 -11.43
CA ILE A 671 0.38 16.50 -12.52
C ILE A 671 1.14 16.29 -13.85
N PHE A 672 2.20 17.06 -14.10
CA PHE A 672 3.04 16.90 -15.29
C PHE A 672 3.76 15.54 -15.32
N ASN A 673 4.34 15.12 -14.18
CA ASN A 673 5.03 13.84 -14.07
C ASN A 673 4.06 12.65 -14.14
N LEU A 674 2.82 12.79 -13.69
CA LEU A 674 1.77 11.78 -13.89
C LEU A 674 1.43 11.63 -15.37
N ASN A 675 1.35 12.73 -16.14
CA ASN A 675 1.20 12.65 -17.59
C ASN A 675 2.41 11.96 -18.24
N LYS A 676 3.63 12.30 -17.81
CA LYS A 676 4.88 11.73 -18.35
C LYS A 676 5.08 10.24 -18.04
N TYR A 677 4.81 9.81 -16.81
CA TYR A 677 5.16 8.46 -16.33
C TYR A 677 3.96 7.52 -16.20
N GLY A 678 2.73 8.05 -16.21
CA GLY A 678 1.50 7.30 -15.97
C GLY A 678 1.13 7.17 -14.49
N ILE A 679 -0.16 6.93 -14.22
CA ILE A 679 -0.73 6.59 -12.91
C ILE A 679 -0.15 5.27 -12.39
N GLU A 680 0.14 4.31 -13.27
CA GLU A 680 0.74 3.03 -12.86
C GLU A 680 2.13 3.21 -12.22
N ASN A 681 2.83 4.31 -12.55
CA ASN A 681 4.11 4.71 -11.97
C ASN A 681 3.99 5.90 -11.01
N PHE A 682 2.89 5.97 -10.25
CA PHE A 682 2.59 7.03 -9.28
C PHE A 682 3.79 7.37 -8.38
N GLU A 683 4.48 6.35 -7.85
CA GLU A 683 5.64 6.54 -6.96
C GLU A 683 6.78 7.32 -7.64
N LYS A 684 7.10 6.96 -8.90
CA LYS A 684 8.12 7.66 -9.68
C LYS A 684 7.70 9.09 -9.96
N ALA A 685 6.43 9.30 -10.36
CA ALA A 685 5.92 10.65 -10.59
C ALA A 685 6.02 11.52 -9.33
N PHE A 686 5.64 10.96 -8.17
CA PHE A 686 5.74 11.61 -6.88
C PHE A 686 7.18 11.99 -6.51
N ILE A 687 8.12 11.04 -6.63
CA ILE A 687 9.55 11.25 -6.30
C ILE A 687 10.16 12.33 -7.19
N GLU A 688 9.97 12.24 -8.50
CA GLU A 688 10.50 13.21 -9.47
C GLU A 688 9.93 14.61 -9.22
N SER A 689 8.68 14.73 -8.79
CA SER A 689 8.09 16.04 -8.44
C SER A 689 8.68 16.61 -7.17
N ILE A 690 9.02 15.77 -6.20
CA ILE A 690 9.74 16.20 -5.00
C ILE A 690 11.15 16.69 -5.37
N ILE A 691 11.86 15.97 -6.25
CA ILE A 691 13.19 16.38 -6.73
C ILE A 691 13.12 17.78 -7.37
N LEU A 692 12.12 18.01 -8.24
CA LEU A 692 11.90 19.32 -8.87
C LEU A 692 11.59 20.44 -7.87
N ILE A 693 10.87 20.16 -6.76
CA ILE A 693 10.74 21.16 -5.68
C ILE A 693 12.10 21.48 -5.09
N PHE A 694 12.91 20.46 -4.78
CA PHE A 694 14.22 20.69 -4.17
C PHE A 694 15.16 21.48 -5.09
N GLU A 695 15.13 21.21 -6.39
CA GLU A 695 15.86 21.99 -7.40
C GLU A 695 15.31 23.42 -7.51
N TYR A 696 13.99 23.59 -7.50
CA TYR A 696 13.34 24.90 -7.50
C TYR A 696 13.76 25.73 -6.28
N LEU A 697 13.80 25.12 -5.09
CA LEU A 697 14.27 25.74 -3.84
C LEU A 697 15.79 26.01 -3.82
N GLU A 698 16.57 25.35 -4.69
CA GLU A 698 18.02 25.51 -4.82
C GLU A 698 18.40 26.62 -5.81
N ASN A 699 17.62 26.81 -6.88
CA ASN A 699 17.98 27.68 -8.01
C ASN A 699 17.29 29.05 -8.03
N ASN A 700 16.18 29.25 -7.30
CA ASN A 700 15.48 30.55 -7.28
C ASN A 700 16.07 31.52 -6.25
N THR A 701 17.01 32.35 -6.68
CA THR A 701 17.56 33.49 -5.90
C THR A 701 16.64 34.72 -5.88
N SER A 702 15.53 34.70 -6.63
CA SER A 702 14.56 35.81 -6.76
C SER A 702 13.36 35.71 -5.80
N VAL A 703 13.23 34.61 -5.05
CA VAL A 703 12.29 34.52 -3.94
C VAL A 703 13.05 34.98 -2.70
N ASP A 704 12.61 36.11 -2.14
CA ASP A 704 13.05 36.79 -0.91
C ASP A 704 13.97 35.92 -0.02
N GLU A 705 15.16 36.41 0.32
CA GLU A 705 16.30 35.71 0.98
C GLU A 705 15.87 34.80 2.17
N LYS A 706 14.72 35.13 2.78
CA LYS A 706 13.93 34.33 3.73
C LYS A 706 13.51 32.91 3.31
N PHE A 707 13.60 32.54 2.03
CA PHE A 707 12.96 31.33 1.48
C PHE A 707 13.89 30.38 0.72
N SER A 708 15.21 30.58 0.81
CA SER A 708 16.19 29.61 0.33
C SER A 708 16.07 28.25 1.05
N LYS A 709 16.50 27.16 0.39
CA LYS A 709 16.71 25.82 1.00
C LYS A 709 17.39 25.91 2.37
N ASP A 710 18.39 26.78 2.49
CA ASP A 710 19.11 27.05 3.72
C ASP A 710 18.22 27.63 4.83
N ASN A 711 17.28 28.52 4.51
CA ASN A 711 16.37 29.11 5.49
C ASN A 711 15.24 28.17 5.93
N ILE A 712 14.75 27.30 5.05
CA ILE A 712 13.76 26.27 5.39
C ILE A 712 14.38 25.26 6.36
N ILE A 713 15.59 24.78 6.05
CA ILE A 713 16.31 23.86 6.92
C ILE A 713 16.69 24.56 8.24
N LYS A 714 17.13 25.83 8.22
CA LYS A 714 17.36 26.64 9.45
C LYS A 714 16.12 26.78 10.32
N LYS A 715 14.94 27.10 9.75
CA LYS A 715 13.69 27.22 10.50
C LYS A 715 13.17 25.88 11.02
N THR A 716 13.33 24.82 10.26
CA THR A 716 12.90 23.47 10.66
C THR A 716 13.81 22.92 11.75
N ALA A 717 15.14 23.05 11.61
CA ALA A 717 16.12 22.62 12.60
C ALA A 717 16.10 23.46 13.88
N GLY A 718 15.75 24.75 13.76
CA GLY A 718 15.55 25.66 14.89
C GLY A 718 14.12 25.66 15.45
N SER A 719 13.23 24.80 14.95
CA SER A 719 11.84 24.73 15.41
C SER A 719 11.76 24.25 16.86
N LYS A 720 10.80 24.79 17.61
CA LYS A 720 10.47 24.31 18.95
C LYS A 720 10.00 22.85 18.89
N VAL A 721 9.39 22.42 17.78
CA VAL A 721 9.01 21.02 17.53
C VAL A 721 10.13 20.04 17.81
N ILE A 722 11.30 20.22 17.18
CA ILE A 722 12.42 19.27 17.33
C ILE A 722 13.00 19.34 18.75
N TYR A 723 13.14 20.57 19.27
CA TYR A 723 13.72 20.80 20.59
C TYR A 723 12.85 20.23 21.73
N ASN A 724 11.55 20.51 21.72
CA ASN A 724 10.59 20.09 22.74
C ASN A 724 10.29 18.60 22.71
N ASN A 725 10.47 17.95 21.56
CA ASN A 725 10.16 16.53 21.35
C ASN A 725 11.42 15.69 21.06
N LYS A 726 12.58 16.13 21.56
CA LYS A 726 13.88 15.43 21.38
C LYS A 726 13.82 13.94 21.72
N ILE A 727 13.08 13.55 22.76
CA ILE A 727 12.92 12.16 23.20
C ILE A 727 12.13 11.36 22.14
N PHE A 728 11.04 11.92 21.63
CA PHE A 728 10.22 11.31 20.57
C PHE A 728 11.06 11.06 19.32
N PHE A 729 11.74 12.09 18.80
CA PHE A 729 12.53 11.94 17.57
C PHE A 729 13.73 11.00 17.76
N ARG A 730 14.41 11.05 18.91
CA ARG A 730 15.48 10.10 19.26
C ARG A 730 14.95 8.66 19.24
N GLN A 731 13.81 8.42 19.86
CA GLN A 731 13.22 7.09 19.93
C GLN A 731 12.69 6.62 18.57
N LEU A 732 12.08 7.51 17.77
CA LEU A 732 11.59 7.20 16.43
C LEU A 732 12.74 6.82 15.50
N VAL A 733 13.81 7.61 15.48
CA VAL A 733 15.02 7.29 14.72
C VAL A 733 15.61 5.96 15.20
N ARG A 734 15.69 5.73 16.52
CA ARG A 734 16.16 4.45 17.07
C ARG A 734 15.29 3.27 16.61
N ASN A 735 13.96 3.42 16.59
CA ASN A 735 13.04 2.37 16.17
C ASN A 735 13.15 2.07 14.68
N ILE A 736 13.24 3.12 13.85
CA ILE A 736 13.46 2.99 12.40
C ILE A 736 14.77 2.26 12.16
N LEU A 737 15.88 2.74 12.75
CA LEU A 737 17.21 2.15 12.61
C LEU A 737 17.30 0.70 13.12
N ASN A 738 16.64 0.39 14.23
CA ASN A 738 16.62 -0.97 14.78
C ASN A 738 15.90 -1.96 13.85
N LYS A 739 14.86 -1.51 13.13
CA LYS A 739 14.08 -2.36 12.22
C LYS A 739 14.68 -2.43 10.81
N THR A 740 15.38 -1.38 10.37
CA THR A 740 16.04 -1.31 9.05
C THR A 740 17.41 -1.99 9.01
N SER A 741 17.81 -2.61 10.12
CA SER A 741 18.91 -3.58 10.23
C SER A 741 18.81 -4.76 9.24
N ASN A 742 17.66 -4.95 8.57
CA ASN A 742 17.45 -5.89 7.45
C ASN A 742 17.60 -5.29 6.03
N GLY A 743 18.17 -4.09 5.87
CA GLY A 743 18.73 -3.63 4.58
C GLY A 743 17.96 -2.55 3.80
N SER A 744 16.63 -2.43 3.91
CA SER A 744 15.86 -1.62 2.93
C SER A 744 16.21 -0.13 2.90
N LEU A 745 16.40 0.51 4.05
CA LEU A 745 16.58 1.96 4.12
C LEU A 745 17.99 2.38 3.68
N ILE A 746 18.99 1.52 3.89
CA ILE A 746 20.35 1.75 3.38
C ILE A 746 20.39 1.54 1.87
N ASP A 747 19.71 0.50 1.37
CA ASP A 747 19.63 0.22 -0.06
C ASP A 747 18.84 1.36 -0.79
N GLU A 748 17.78 1.89 -0.18
CA GLU A 748 17.06 3.09 -0.64
C GLU A 748 17.91 4.37 -0.57
N PHE A 749 18.66 4.59 0.52
CA PHE A 749 19.52 5.78 0.66
C PHE A 749 20.69 5.74 -0.33
N THR A 750 21.25 4.55 -0.60
CA THR A 750 22.26 4.35 -1.66
C THR A 750 21.67 4.50 -3.06
N ASN A 751 20.39 4.17 -3.26
CA ASN A 751 19.70 4.39 -4.54
C ASN A 751 19.31 5.87 -4.74
N PHE A 752 19.06 6.62 -3.66
CA PHE A 752 18.74 8.05 -3.69
C PHE A 752 19.95 8.96 -3.94
N ILE A 753 21.16 8.51 -3.57
CA ILE A 753 22.40 9.20 -3.92
C ILE A 753 22.81 8.70 -5.31
N PRO A 754 22.76 9.50 -6.38
CA PRO A 754 23.13 9.04 -7.71
C PRO A 754 24.61 8.62 -7.71
N ILE A 755 24.87 7.30 -7.64
CA ILE A 755 26.22 6.71 -7.50
C ILE A 755 27.12 7.00 -8.72
N LYS A 756 26.61 7.65 -9.77
CA LYS A 756 27.33 7.91 -11.03
C LYS A 756 27.75 9.37 -11.27
N HIS A 757 27.85 10.21 -10.25
CA HIS A 757 28.49 11.52 -10.44
C HIS A 757 30.00 11.44 -10.18
N GLU A 758 30.82 11.70 -11.22
CA GLU A 758 32.28 11.85 -11.13
C GLU A 758 32.74 12.96 -10.13
N ASN A 759 31.80 13.74 -9.58
CA ASN A 759 32.03 14.87 -8.68
C ASN A 759 31.48 14.70 -7.24
N LEU A 760 31.11 13.48 -6.81
CA LEU A 760 30.51 13.24 -5.48
C LEU A 760 31.34 13.79 -4.29
N PRO A 761 32.69 13.66 -4.24
CA PRO A 761 33.50 14.26 -3.16
C PRO A 761 33.38 15.79 -3.09
N ALA A 762 33.36 16.48 -4.24
CA ALA A 762 33.23 17.94 -4.30
C ALA A 762 31.84 18.41 -3.85
N ILE A 763 30.78 17.64 -4.19
CA ILE A 763 29.42 17.89 -3.73
C ILE A 763 29.33 17.70 -2.21
N LEU A 764 29.83 16.58 -1.69
CA LEU A 764 29.84 16.30 -0.25
C LEU A 764 30.66 17.32 0.54
N GLU A 765 31.78 17.77 0.00
CA GLU A 765 32.58 18.85 0.59
C GLU A 765 31.78 20.15 0.68
N LYS A 766 31.10 20.56 -0.41
CA LYS A 766 30.23 21.73 -0.40
C LYS A 766 29.13 21.59 0.66
N TYR A 767 28.45 20.44 0.72
CA TYR A 767 27.39 20.19 1.69
C TYR A 767 27.88 20.15 3.14
N ILE A 768 28.99 19.46 3.41
CA ILE A 768 29.56 19.42 4.76
C ILE A 768 30.01 20.81 5.18
N ASN A 769 30.65 21.58 4.29
CA ASN A 769 31.02 22.97 4.59
C ASN A 769 29.79 23.86 4.85
N ILE A 770 28.69 23.68 4.11
CA ILE A 770 27.40 24.36 4.38
C ILE A 770 26.86 23.92 5.75
N CYS A 771 26.87 22.63 6.06
CA CYS A 771 26.40 22.09 7.32
C CYS A 771 27.20 22.61 8.51
N LEU A 772 28.53 22.64 8.41
CA LEU A 772 29.42 23.19 9.43
C LEU A 772 29.23 24.71 9.59
N SER A 773 28.87 25.42 8.51
CA SER A 773 28.63 26.87 8.55
C SER A 773 27.28 27.25 9.16
N ASN A 774 26.23 26.47 8.84
CA ASN A 774 24.86 26.82 9.18
C ASN A 774 24.31 26.05 10.40
N TYR A 775 24.83 24.85 10.66
CA TYR A 775 24.36 23.95 11.72
C TYR A 775 25.47 23.51 12.67
N GLY A 776 26.65 24.14 12.61
CA GLY A 776 27.79 23.78 13.45
C GLY A 776 27.45 23.75 14.94
N GLU A 777 26.52 24.59 15.40
CA GLU A 777 26.02 24.57 16.78
C GLU A 777 25.16 23.33 17.08
N VAL A 778 24.20 22.96 16.22
CA VAL A 778 23.37 21.76 16.43
C VAL A 778 24.21 20.49 16.35
N VAL A 779 25.17 20.44 15.41
CA VAL A 779 26.09 19.33 15.23
C VAL A 779 27.02 19.19 16.44
N SER A 780 27.61 20.29 16.93
CA SER A 780 28.47 20.25 18.13
C SER A 780 27.70 19.82 19.37
N LYS A 781 26.49 20.35 19.58
CA LYS A 781 25.60 19.95 20.66
C LYS A 781 25.30 18.45 20.64
N SER A 782 24.90 17.93 19.48
CA SER A 782 24.57 16.51 19.31
C SER A 782 25.79 15.60 19.49
N ALA A 783 26.93 15.98 18.90
CA ALA A 783 28.18 15.25 19.04
C ALA A 783 28.69 15.25 20.49
N SER A 784 28.42 16.29 21.27
CA SER A 784 28.81 16.37 22.68
C SER A 784 28.09 15.35 23.53
N VAL A 785 26.77 15.22 23.36
CA VAL A 785 25.98 14.20 24.07
C VAL A 785 26.48 12.80 23.72
N ILE A 786 26.65 12.53 22.43
CA ILE A 786 27.11 11.22 21.95
C ILE A 786 28.50 10.90 22.49
N LEU A 787 29.42 11.86 22.46
CA LEU A 787 30.79 11.66 22.92
C LEU A 787 30.84 11.44 24.44
N ILE A 788 30.06 12.19 25.22
CA ILE A 788 29.94 11.97 26.67
C ILE A 788 29.42 10.56 26.96
N ASP A 789 28.35 10.14 26.27
CA ASP A 789 27.77 8.80 26.43
C ASP A 789 28.79 7.71 26.10
N GLN A 790 29.49 7.85 24.96
CA GLN A 790 30.52 6.88 24.55
C GLN A 790 31.71 6.83 25.51
N LEU A 791 32.21 7.98 25.97
CA LEU A 791 33.32 8.02 26.93
C LEU A 791 32.93 7.38 28.28
N ASN A 792 31.69 7.59 28.71
CA ASN A 792 31.17 6.97 29.94
C ASN A 792 30.97 5.45 29.77
N GLU A 793 30.34 5.01 28.68
CA GLU A 793 30.01 3.59 28.44
C GLU A 793 31.21 2.73 28.06
N GLU A 794 32.12 3.24 27.22
CA GLU A 794 33.23 2.46 26.66
C GLU A 794 34.53 2.58 27.46
N LEU A 795 34.82 3.78 28.00
CA LEU A 795 36.09 4.06 28.69
C LEU A 795 35.91 4.20 30.21
N GLY A 796 34.69 4.21 30.73
CA GLY A 796 34.41 4.27 32.16
C GLY A 796 34.69 5.63 32.80
N PHE A 797 34.64 6.71 32.00
CA PHE A 797 34.55 8.07 32.54
C PHE A 797 33.20 8.29 33.26
N LYS A 798 33.13 9.31 34.11
CA LYS A 798 31.90 9.73 34.81
C LYS A 798 31.57 11.19 34.52
N PHE A 799 31.54 11.55 33.24
CA PHE A 799 31.09 12.88 32.82
C PHE A 799 29.60 13.05 33.12
N ASN A 800 29.23 14.23 33.63
CA ASN A 800 27.86 14.61 33.90
C ASN A 800 27.28 15.33 32.67
N GLN A 801 26.17 14.82 32.13
CA GLN A 801 25.54 15.36 30.92
C GLN A 801 25.06 16.81 31.05
N ASP A 802 24.85 17.34 32.26
CA ASP A 802 24.40 18.72 32.46
C ASP A 802 25.59 19.67 32.68
N SER A 803 26.58 19.29 33.50
CA SER A 803 27.68 20.19 33.86
C SER A 803 28.93 20.09 32.99
N ASP A 804 29.14 18.97 32.29
CA ASP A 804 30.27 18.77 31.38
C ASP A 804 29.91 19.04 29.91
N TYR A 805 28.62 19.17 29.59
CA TYR A 805 28.15 19.38 28.22
C TYR A 805 28.74 20.61 27.54
N ASP A 806 28.74 21.76 28.21
CA ASP A 806 29.27 23.00 27.63
C ASP A 806 30.77 22.89 27.31
N LEU A 807 31.51 22.14 28.13
CA LEU A 807 32.94 21.88 27.93
C LEU A 807 33.19 21.09 26.65
N PHE A 808 32.41 20.01 26.43
CA PHE A 808 32.51 19.20 25.21
C PHE A 808 31.98 19.96 23.99
N ASN A 809 30.90 20.71 24.15
CA ASN A 809 30.29 21.48 23.08
C ASN A 809 31.23 22.53 22.52
N GLU A 810 31.87 23.32 23.38
CA GLU A 810 32.83 24.33 22.94
C GLU A 810 34.10 23.70 22.34
N ALA A 811 34.58 22.57 22.88
CA ALA A 811 35.71 21.84 22.31
C ALA A 811 35.39 21.29 20.90
N ILE A 812 34.23 20.66 20.72
CA ILE A 812 33.80 20.13 19.42
C ILE A 812 33.55 21.27 18.44
N LYS A 813 32.87 22.34 18.87
CA LYS A 813 32.64 23.53 18.05
C LYS A 813 33.95 24.13 17.53
N ALA A 814 35.00 24.17 18.36
CA ALA A 814 36.33 24.59 17.93
C ALA A 814 36.95 23.66 16.89
N VAL A 815 36.82 22.34 17.03
CA VAL A 815 37.23 21.36 16.01
C VAL A 815 36.47 21.57 14.70
N LEU A 816 35.13 21.67 14.75
CA LEU A 816 34.28 21.88 13.57
C LEU A 816 34.60 23.19 12.85
N LYS A 817 34.86 24.28 13.59
CA LYS A 817 35.30 25.56 13.03
C LYS A 817 36.67 25.47 12.37
N SER A 818 37.54 24.59 12.87
CA SER A 818 38.92 24.45 12.41
C SER A 818 39.04 23.55 11.18
N ILE A 819 38.20 22.52 11.07
CA ILE A 819 38.19 21.57 9.95
C ILE A 819 37.54 22.15 8.69
N LYS A 820 36.69 23.17 8.83
CA LYS A 820 36.08 23.88 7.71
C LYS A 820 37.14 24.37 6.72
N ASN A 821 36.93 24.07 5.43
CA ASN A 821 37.79 24.43 4.30
C ASN A 821 39.28 24.04 4.53
N THR A 822 39.53 22.81 4.98
CA THR A 822 40.88 22.28 5.17
C THR A 822 41.17 21.10 4.28
N GLN A 823 42.45 20.90 3.95
CA GLN A 823 42.91 19.71 3.21
C GLN A 823 42.60 18.43 4.00
N GLU A 824 42.61 18.49 5.34
CA GLU A 824 42.20 17.37 6.19
C GLU A 824 40.75 16.95 5.95
N LEU A 825 39.82 17.91 5.82
CA LEU A 825 38.42 17.61 5.52
C LEU A 825 38.27 16.93 4.16
N GLN A 826 38.98 17.45 3.15
CA GLN A 826 38.97 16.88 1.80
C GLN A 826 39.46 15.42 1.82
N ILE A 827 40.59 15.15 2.49
CA ILE A 827 41.13 13.79 2.62
C ILE A 827 40.13 12.85 3.32
N ILE A 828 39.47 13.32 4.39
CA ILE A 828 38.46 12.52 5.11
C ILE A 828 37.29 12.18 4.20
N ILE A 829 36.79 13.13 3.41
CA ILE A 829 35.65 12.94 2.50
C ILE A 829 36.04 11.98 1.37
N GLU A 830 37.16 12.22 0.69
CA GLU A 830 37.66 11.36 -0.39
C GLU A 830 37.86 9.92 0.09
N LYS A 831 38.46 9.75 1.28
CA LYS A 831 38.65 8.43 1.88
C LYS A 831 37.33 7.77 2.27
N SER A 832 36.37 8.54 2.79
CA SER A 832 35.03 8.05 3.15
C SER A 832 34.28 7.53 1.95
N VAL A 833 34.23 8.33 0.87
CA VAL A 833 33.60 7.91 -0.39
C VAL A 833 34.27 6.65 -0.90
N LYS A 834 35.61 6.63 -0.99
CA LYS A 834 36.37 5.46 -1.48
C LYS A 834 36.14 4.21 -0.63
N LEU A 835 36.08 4.34 0.70
CA LEU A 835 35.88 3.19 1.60
C LEU A 835 34.45 2.67 1.52
N ILE A 836 33.45 3.57 1.46
CA ILE A 836 32.05 3.19 1.34
C ILE A 836 31.78 2.53 -0.03
N THR A 837 32.27 3.10 -1.14
CA THR A 837 32.02 2.54 -2.48
C THR A 837 32.67 1.19 -2.71
N ASN A 838 33.80 0.91 -2.06
CA ASN A 838 34.51 -0.37 -2.20
C ASN A 838 34.09 -1.42 -1.15
N THR A 839 33.15 -1.11 -0.25
CA THR A 839 32.68 -2.06 0.75
C THR A 839 31.42 -2.77 0.27
N ASP A 840 31.47 -4.10 0.24
CA ASP A 840 30.27 -4.91 0.07
C ASP A 840 29.48 -4.98 1.40
N PHE A 841 28.37 -4.25 1.47
CA PHE A 841 27.51 -4.18 2.64
C PHE A 841 26.60 -5.40 2.80
N SER A 842 26.52 -6.30 1.82
CA SER A 842 25.62 -7.46 1.85
C SER A 842 25.97 -8.46 2.97
N GLN A 843 27.23 -8.49 3.39
CA GLN A 843 27.75 -9.50 4.33
C GLN A 843 27.77 -9.05 5.80
N SER A 844 27.36 -7.81 6.11
CA SER A 844 27.42 -7.28 7.48
C SER A 844 26.04 -7.27 8.15
N PRO A 845 25.86 -7.99 9.28
CA PRO A 845 24.60 -7.97 10.04
C PRO A 845 24.32 -6.61 10.71
N ASN A 846 25.29 -5.71 10.75
CA ASN A 846 25.11 -4.33 11.23
C ASN A 846 25.81 -3.35 10.27
N LYS A 847 25.15 -3.09 9.14
CA LYS A 847 25.61 -2.16 8.09
C LYS A 847 25.91 -0.76 8.65
N LEU A 848 25.13 -0.25 9.61
CA LEU A 848 25.37 1.07 10.23
C LEU A 848 26.68 1.09 11.01
N MET A 849 26.93 0.09 11.85
CA MET A 849 28.20 0.01 12.59
C MET A 849 29.38 -0.15 11.63
N LEU A 850 29.19 -0.86 10.50
CA LEU A 850 30.20 -0.93 9.45
C LEU A 850 30.46 0.44 8.81
N ILE A 851 29.43 1.21 8.46
CA ILE A 851 29.58 2.58 7.93
C ILE A 851 30.27 3.49 8.95
N ILE A 852 29.84 3.46 10.22
CA ILE A 852 30.48 4.22 11.30
C ILE A 852 31.96 3.85 11.39
N ASN A 853 32.29 2.55 11.35
CA ASN A 853 33.68 2.08 11.36
C ASN A 853 34.46 2.56 10.14
N LEU A 854 33.85 2.60 8.95
CA LEU A 854 34.49 3.12 7.73
C LEU A 854 34.71 4.64 7.83
N LEU A 855 33.76 5.40 8.36
CA LEU A 855 33.89 6.84 8.60
C LEU A 855 34.95 7.14 9.66
N VAL A 856 35.00 6.37 10.74
CA VAL A 856 36.05 6.44 11.76
C VAL A 856 37.41 6.13 11.14
N LYS A 857 37.51 5.09 10.31
CA LYS A 857 38.74 4.75 9.57
C LYS A 857 39.16 5.86 8.60
N SER A 858 38.21 6.54 7.96
CA SER A 858 38.48 7.71 7.13
C SER A 858 38.96 8.90 7.95
N PHE A 859 38.38 9.14 9.12
CA PHE A 859 38.82 10.18 10.02
C PHE A 859 40.27 9.94 10.48
N PHE A 860 40.59 8.72 10.90
CA PHE A 860 41.95 8.36 11.29
C PHE A 860 42.95 8.35 10.13
N SER A 861 42.48 8.33 8.88
CA SER A 861 43.37 8.31 7.71
C SER A 861 44.31 9.51 7.61
N ILE A 862 43.97 10.65 8.24
CA ILE A 862 44.84 11.83 8.30
C ILE A 862 46.01 11.68 9.31
N LEU A 863 45.96 10.63 10.15
CA LEU A 863 46.93 10.32 11.20
C LEU A 863 47.64 8.98 10.99
N THR A 864 47.28 8.22 9.96
CA THR A 864 47.83 6.88 9.69
C THR A 864 48.79 6.87 8.51
N ASP A 865 49.77 5.96 8.54
CA ASP A 865 50.63 5.64 7.41
C ASP A 865 49.89 4.86 6.29
N LYS A 866 50.63 4.44 5.26
CA LYS A 866 50.09 3.68 4.12
C LYS A 866 49.56 2.29 4.52
N GLU A 867 50.01 1.73 5.64
CA GLU A 867 49.56 0.45 6.18
C GLU A 867 48.35 0.63 7.11
N GLY A 868 47.88 1.86 7.31
CA GLY A 868 46.78 2.19 8.21
C GLY A 868 47.20 2.24 9.68
N LYS A 869 48.51 2.34 9.98
CA LYS A 869 49.04 2.47 11.34
C LYS A 869 49.17 3.92 11.77
N ILE A 870 48.77 4.25 13.01
CA ILE A 870 48.91 5.62 13.53
C ILE A 870 50.39 6.02 13.52
N SER A 871 50.73 6.98 12.66
CA SER A 871 52.10 7.44 12.42
C SER A 871 52.40 8.67 13.27
N VAL A 872 53.49 8.58 14.04
CA VAL A 872 53.99 9.71 14.82
C VAL A 872 54.41 10.87 13.91
N ASN A 873 55.00 10.56 12.75
CA ASN A 873 55.37 11.58 11.78
C ASN A 873 54.15 12.28 11.17
N GLU A 874 53.07 11.55 10.85
CA GLU A 874 51.83 12.16 10.36
C GLU A 874 51.17 13.05 11.41
N ILE A 875 51.10 12.62 12.67
CA ILE A 875 50.63 13.45 13.79
C ILE A 875 51.43 14.77 13.85
N PHE A 876 52.76 14.71 13.77
CA PHE A 876 53.56 15.92 13.82
C PHE A 876 53.45 16.78 12.56
N ASN A 877 53.18 16.20 11.38
CA ASN A 877 52.89 16.97 10.17
C ASN A 877 51.58 17.77 10.31
N LYS A 878 50.64 17.33 11.16
CA LYS A 878 49.39 18.05 11.48
C LYS A 878 49.55 19.17 12.53
N THR A 879 50.77 19.57 12.88
CA THR A 879 51.02 20.66 13.85
C THR A 879 50.27 21.95 13.53
N ILE A 880 50.20 22.35 12.25
CA ILE A 880 49.48 23.59 11.84
C ILE A 880 47.98 23.44 12.04
N PHE A 881 47.42 22.31 11.63
CA PHE A 881 46.00 21.99 11.81
C PHE A 881 45.62 21.96 13.30
N ILE A 882 46.43 21.30 14.13
CA ILE A 882 46.23 21.22 15.58
C ILE A 882 46.37 22.61 16.22
N LYS A 883 47.30 23.46 15.76
CA LYS A 883 47.38 24.86 16.19
C LYS A 883 46.08 25.62 15.88
N LYS A 884 45.48 25.40 14.70
CA LYS A 884 44.20 26.01 14.31
C LYS A 884 43.06 25.57 15.24
N ILE A 885 43.01 24.28 15.61
CA ILE A 885 42.06 23.76 16.61
C ILE A 885 42.24 24.45 17.95
N LEU A 886 43.45 24.42 18.50
CA LEU A 886 43.74 24.97 19.83
C LEU A 886 43.52 26.49 19.90
N ASN A 887 43.77 27.23 18.81
CA ASN A 887 43.46 28.66 18.74
C ASN A 887 41.96 28.98 18.78
N ASN A 888 41.09 28.02 18.42
CA ASN A 888 39.64 28.16 18.50
C ASN A 888 39.07 27.69 19.85
N ILE A 889 39.88 27.13 20.74
CA ILE A 889 39.48 26.74 22.09
C ILE A 889 39.97 27.82 23.07
N GLU A 890 39.09 28.29 23.96
CA GLU A 890 39.50 29.20 25.02
C GLU A 890 40.55 28.54 25.93
N PRO A 891 41.69 29.20 26.23
CA PRO A 891 42.77 28.65 27.05
C PRO A 891 42.33 28.04 28.38
N GLN A 892 41.35 28.66 29.05
CA GLN A 892 40.79 28.17 30.31
C GLN A 892 39.97 26.88 30.11
N LEU A 893 39.17 26.79 29.04
CA LEU A 893 38.42 25.57 28.71
C LEU A 893 39.37 24.42 28.37
N TYR A 894 40.47 24.69 27.68
CA TYR A 894 41.49 23.69 27.38
C TYR A 894 42.13 23.11 28.66
N ALA A 895 42.51 23.99 29.61
CA ALA A 895 43.03 23.55 30.91
C ALA A 895 41.98 22.77 31.72
N ARG A 896 40.73 23.24 31.76
CA ARG A 896 39.61 22.55 32.42
C ARG A 896 39.34 21.17 31.79
N PHE A 897 39.38 21.05 30.47
CA PHE A 897 39.19 19.78 29.77
C PHE A 897 40.24 18.75 30.18
N ILE A 898 41.53 19.12 30.15
CA ILE A 898 42.62 18.24 30.60
C ILE A 898 42.42 17.83 32.06
N ASN A 899 42.09 18.77 32.93
CA ASN A 899 41.86 18.48 34.34
C ASN A 899 40.69 17.53 34.55
N ARG A 900 39.59 17.76 33.84
CA ARG A 900 38.37 16.99 33.97
C ARG A 900 38.57 15.52 33.61
N LEU A 901 39.41 15.22 32.60
CA LEU A 901 39.78 13.84 32.25
C LEU A 901 40.29 13.04 33.46
N PHE A 902 41.05 13.66 34.37
CA PHE A 902 41.54 12.99 35.57
C PHE A 902 40.50 12.98 36.71
N GLU A 903 39.69 14.04 36.84
CA GLU A 903 38.71 14.21 37.91
C GLU A 903 37.46 13.33 37.77
N VAL A 904 37.05 13.00 36.54
CA VAL A 904 35.94 12.07 36.26
C VAL A 904 36.39 10.61 36.14
N SER A 905 37.67 10.35 36.35
CA SER A 905 38.26 9.03 36.30
C SER A 905 38.53 8.51 37.71
N ASN A 906 38.53 7.18 37.89
CA ASN A 906 38.83 6.59 39.18
C ASN A 906 40.10 5.71 39.07
N LYS A 907 41.16 6.12 39.78
CA LYS A 907 42.46 5.41 39.76
C LYS A 907 42.39 4.02 40.39
N GLU A 908 41.54 3.82 41.39
CA GLU A 908 41.39 2.53 42.09
C GLU A 908 40.63 1.53 41.23
N GLN A 909 39.62 2.00 40.50
CA GLN A 909 38.82 1.20 39.56
C GLN A 909 39.49 1.08 38.19
N MET A 910 40.64 1.74 37.98
CA MET A 910 41.31 1.86 36.68
C MET A 910 40.34 2.22 35.56
N SER A 911 39.51 3.25 35.78
CA SER A 911 38.53 3.74 34.82
C SER A 911 38.96 5.08 34.19
N GLY A 912 38.37 5.42 33.04
CA GLY A 912 38.66 6.66 32.31
C GLY A 912 40.12 6.76 31.91
N ILE A 913 40.78 7.88 32.24
CA ILE A 913 42.18 8.13 31.85
C ILE A 913 43.16 7.12 32.48
N TYR A 914 42.86 6.60 33.68
CA TYR A 914 43.72 5.60 34.32
C TYR A 914 43.63 4.23 33.64
N ALA A 915 42.48 3.90 33.03
CA ALA A 915 42.34 2.71 32.17
C ALA A 915 43.27 2.81 30.96
N ILE A 916 43.28 3.98 30.31
CA ILE A 916 44.11 4.27 29.14
C ILE A 916 45.60 4.21 29.51
N LEU A 917 45.99 4.84 30.62
CA LEU A 917 47.36 4.80 31.13
C LEU A 917 47.81 3.37 31.45
N ASN A 918 46.94 2.57 32.07
CA ASN A 918 47.24 1.17 32.36
C ASN A 918 47.50 0.36 31.08
N LEU A 919 46.66 0.55 30.06
CA LEU A 919 46.82 -0.11 28.77
C LEU A 919 48.15 0.27 28.10
N ILE A 920 48.52 1.55 28.13
CA ILE A 920 49.73 2.05 27.45
C ILE A 920 51.00 1.68 28.23
N LEU A 921 51.00 1.80 29.56
CA LEU A 921 52.19 1.71 30.41
C LEU A 921 52.38 0.35 31.09
N SER A 922 51.38 -0.53 31.02
CA SER A 922 51.34 -1.83 31.71
C SER A 922 51.62 -1.66 33.21
N LEU A 923 50.68 -1.04 33.93
CA LEU A 923 50.79 -0.78 35.37
C LEU A 923 50.67 -2.10 36.18
N PRO A 924 51.16 -2.16 37.44
CA PRO A 924 51.21 -3.42 38.18
C PRO A 924 49.81 -3.95 38.55
N ASP A 925 49.61 -5.27 38.39
CA ASP A 925 48.34 -5.98 38.68
C ASP A 925 47.88 -5.92 40.16
N ASN A 926 48.77 -5.54 41.09
CA ASN A 926 48.56 -5.56 42.55
C ASN A 926 48.42 -4.16 43.18
N TYR A 927 47.82 -3.19 42.50
CA TYR A 927 47.63 -1.81 43.00
C TYR A 927 46.60 -1.68 44.16
N HIS A 928 46.50 -2.64 45.08
CA HIS A 928 45.58 -2.56 46.23
C HIS A 928 46.23 -3.01 47.54
N PRO A 929 46.81 -2.08 48.32
CA PRO A 929 47.28 -2.40 49.66
C PRO A 929 46.13 -2.71 50.65
N ASN A 930 44.91 -2.19 50.45
CA ASN A 930 43.87 -2.17 51.51
C ASN A 930 42.44 -2.63 51.11
N ALA A 931 42.25 -3.48 50.09
CA ALA A 931 40.92 -4.02 49.77
C ALA A 931 40.70 -5.44 50.34
N ASN A 932 39.59 -5.63 51.06
CA ASN A 932 39.13 -6.94 51.55
C ASN A 932 38.97 -7.95 50.39
N THR A 933 39.08 -9.23 50.69
CA THR A 933 39.22 -10.33 49.72
C THR A 933 38.03 -10.48 48.76
N GLU A 934 36.81 -10.08 49.13
CA GLU A 934 35.62 -10.15 48.27
C GLU A 934 35.54 -9.00 47.24
N THR A 935 36.02 -7.80 47.56
CA THR A 935 36.07 -6.67 46.62
C THR A 935 37.16 -6.84 45.56
N LYS A 936 38.21 -7.62 45.84
CA LYS A 936 39.27 -7.93 44.87
C LYS A 936 38.79 -8.73 43.66
N PHE A 937 37.80 -9.60 43.79
CA PHE A 937 37.33 -10.45 42.68
C PHE A 937 36.40 -9.71 41.70
N SER A 938 35.46 -8.89 42.22
CA SER A 938 34.53 -8.12 41.38
C SER A 938 35.21 -6.96 40.63
N ILE A 939 36.23 -6.33 41.24
CA ILE A 939 37.04 -5.31 40.59
C ILE A 939 37.90 -5.94 39.49
N LYS A 940 38.53 -7.11 39.73
CA LYS A 940 39.30 -7.82 38.70
C LYS A 940 38.47 -8.18 37.46
N GLN A 941 37.23 -8.63 37.65
CA GLN A 941 36.31 -8.93 36.54
C GLN A 941 35.89 -7.66 35.79
N LYS A 942 35.57 -6.56 36.47
CA LYS A 942 35.22 -5.28 35.82
C LYS A 942 36.40 -4.65 35.09
N VAL A 943 37.60 -4.70 35.66
CA VAL A 943 38.84 -4.23 35.04
C VAL A 943 39.17 -5.08 33.80
N SER A 944 39.04 -6.40 33.89
CA SER A 944 39.20 -7.32 32.75
C SER A 944 38.21 -7.05 31.61
N LEU A 945 36.93 -6.77 31.92
CA LEU A 945 35.91 -6.46 30.93
C LEU A 945 36.15 -5.11 30.25
N ALA A 946 36.49 -4.08 31.04
CA ALA A 946 36.84 -2.75 30.51
C ALA A 946 38.11 -2.83 29.66
N GLN A 947 39.14 -3.54 30.12
CA GLN A 947 40.37 -3.77 29.35
C GLN A 947 40.08 -4.52 28.05
N ASN A 948 39.23 -5.55 28.05
CA ASN A 948 38.88 -6.28 26.83
C ASN A 948 38.07 -5.43 25.83
N LYS A 949 37.13 -4.59 26.31
CA LYS A 949 36.41 -3.63 25.45
C LYS A 949 37.35 -2.58 24.85
N ILE A 950 38.20 -1.98 25.69
CA ILE A 950 39.20 -0.98 25.27
C ILE A 950 40.21 -1.61 24.30
N LYS A 951 40.66 -2.84 24.58
CA LYS A 951 41.56 -3.58 23.69
C LYS A 951 40.89 -3.84 22.34
N LYS A 952 39.61 -4.19 22.29
CA LYS A 952 38.85 -4.37 21.04
C LYS A 952 38.66 -3.06 20.26
N VAL A 953 38.47 -1.93 20.95
CA VAL A 953 38.40 -0.58 20.35
C VAL A 953 39.77 -0.12 19.84
N MET A 954 40.86 -0.44 20.54
CA MET A 954 42.22 -0.10 20.11
C MET A 954 42.81 -1.08 19.08
N GLU A 955 42.37 -2.34 19.06
CA GLU A 955 42.72 -3.34 18.03
C GLU A 955 42.17 -2.95 16.65
N LEU A 956 41.11 -2.14 16.59
CA LEU A 956 40.58 -1.57 15.33
C LEU A 956 41.51 -0.54 14.68
N ASN A 957 42.48 0.01 15.41
CA ASN A 957 43.50 0.92 14.89
C ASN A 957 44.87 0.63 15.54
N SER A 958 45.54 -0.40 15.01
CA SER A 958 46.95 -0.33 14.61
C SER A 958 47.98 0.29 15.58
N HIS A 959 48.98 -0.49 15.98
CA HIS A 959 50.15 -0.05 16.74
C HIS A 959 50.69 1.34 16.32
N ILE A 960 50.88 2.25 17.30
CA ILE A 960 51.57 3.53 17.06
C ILE A 960 52.98 3.21 16.57
N VAL A 961 53.35 3.70 15.38
CA VAL A 961 54.67 3.48 14.78
C VAL A 961 55.48 4.77 14.76
N ILE A 962 56.75 4.65 15.15
CA ILE A 962 57.76 5.68 14.93
C ILE A 962 58.40 5.35 13.57
N ASP A 963 57.82 5.90 12.52
CA ASP A 963 58.10 5.61 11.11
C ASP A 963 59.22 6.48 10.51
N VAL A 964 59.87 7.31 11.32
CA VAL A 964 60.96 8.21 10.91
C VAL A 964 62.10 8.16 11.92
N PRO A 965 63.38 8.24 11.50
CA PRO A 965 64.49 8.31 12.43
C PRO A 965 64.34 9.42 13.47
N VAL A 966 64.63 9.10 14.74
CA VAL A 966 64.42 9.97 15.90
C VAL A 966 64.95 11.40 15.66
N TYR A 967 66.14 11.55 15.09
CA TYR A 967 66.76 12.86 14.86
C TYR A 967 65.98 13.78 13.89
N LYS A 968 65.24 13.22 12.91
CA LYS A 968 64.37 14.02 12.00
C LYS A 968 63.05 14.40 12.67
N ILE A 969 62.64 13.65 13.69
CA ILE A 969 61.43 13.89 14.47
C ILE A 969 61.65 14.99 15.50
N ILE A 970 62.86 15.13 16.08
CA ILE A 970 63.15 16.08 17.17
C ILE A 970 62.62 17.49 16.90
N PRO A 971 62.92 18.15 15.76
CA PRO A 971 62.43 19.52 15.51
C PRO A 971 60.91 19.59 15.40
N LYS A 972 60.29 18.56 14.78
CA LYS A 972 58.83 18.47 14.64
C LYS A 972 58.16 18.27 16.00
N LEU A 973 58.71 17.41 16.85
CA LEU A 973 58.25 17.17 18.20
C LEU A 973 58.33 18.45 19.06
N LYS A 974 59.46 19.18 19.03
CA LYS A 974 59.59 20.46 19.75
C LYS A 974 58.51 21.46 19.34
N LYS A 975 58.32 21.63 18.02
CA LYS A 975 57.30 22.54 17.47
C LYS A 975 55.88 22.12 17.86
N PHE A 976 55.59 20.82 17.79
CA PHE A 976 54.31 20.23 18.16
C PHE A 976 54.01 20.43 19.65
N MET A 977 54.97 20.12 20.53
CA MET A 977 54.86 20.40 21.97
C MET A 977 54.63 21.88 22.24
N GLY A 978 55.34 22.78 21.55
CA GLY A 978 55.15 24.22 21.68
C GLY A 978 53.72 24.67 21.37
N VAL A 979 53.09 24.09 20.34
CA VAL A 979 51.68 24.35 19.99
C VAL A 979 50.73 23.84 21.08
N ILE A 980 50.99 22.67 21.66
CA ILE A 980 50.10 22.08 22.66
C ILE A 980 50.20 22.76 24.02
N PHE A 981 51.40 23.22 24.40
CA PHE A 981 51.62 23.90 25.69
C PHE A 981 51.27 25.39 25.67
N GLU A 982 51.27 26.04 24.51
CA GLU A 982 50.96 27.47 24.36
C GLU A 982 49.63 27.88 25.05
N PRO A 983 48.48 27.21 24.84
CA PRO A 983 47.24 27.57 25.52
C PRO A 983 47.30 27.45 27.05
N LEU A 984 48.04 26.49 27.60
CA LEU A 984 48.17 26.32 29.05
C LEU A 984 48.95 27.47 29.68
N PHE A 985 50.01 27.94 29.02
CA PHE A 985 50.75 29.13 29.46
C PHE A 985 49.94 30.41 29.28
N ILE A 986 49.17 30.54 28.20
CA ILE A 986 48.23 31.67 28.05
C ILE A 986 47.24 31.70 29.22
N ASN A 987 46.70 30.53 29.60
CA ASN A 987 45.78 30.43 30.74
C ASN A 987 46.48 30.85 32.05
N LEU A 988 47.71 30.38 32.30
CA LEU A 988 48.48 30.77 33.49
C LEU A 988 48.75 32.29 33.55
N ILE A 989 49.15 32.91 32.44
CA ILE A 989 49.39 34.36 32.37
C ILE A 989 48.10 35.15 32.63
N LYS A 990 46.98 34.73 32.03
CA LYS A 990 45.68 35.38 32.24
C LYS A 990 45.17 35.21 33.68
N GLN A 991 45.29 34.00 34.25
CA GLN A 991 44.85 33.72 35.62
C GLN A 991 45.65 34.54 36.65
N ASN A 992 46.97 34.66 36.49
CA ASN A 992 47.81 35.39 37.45
C ASN A 992 47.66 36.92 37.39
N LYS A 993 46.94 37.48 36.39
CA LYS A 993 46.53 38.90 36.39
C LYS A 993 45.43 39.18 37.44
N THR A 994 44.60 38.19 37.76
CA THR A 994 43.37 38.35 38.55
C THR A 994 43.47 37.77 39.97
N ILE A 995 44.61 37.20 40.36
CA ILE A 995 44.80 36.50 41.62
C ILE A 995 45.39 37.45 42.69
N ASN A 996 44.85 37.41 43.91
CA ASN A 996 45.36 38.17 45.06
C ASN A 996 46.74 37.64 45.53
N ASN A 997 47.60 38.51 46.09
CA ASN A 997 48.98 38.16 46.45
C ASN A 997 49.14 36.93 47.38
N GLN A 998 48.14 36.61 48.22
CA GLN A 998 48.17 35.43 49.10
C GLN A 998 47.99 34.08 48.36
N ASP A 999 47.30 34.07 47.21
CA ASP A 999 47.03 32.86 46.43
C ASP A 999 48.17 32.51 45.46
N ILE A 1000 49.07 33.46 45.16
CA ILE A 1000 50.28 33.26 44.33
C ILE A 1000 51.21 32.21 44.96
N ILE A 1001 51.26 32.12 46.30
CA ILE A 1001 52.04 31.12 47.03
C ILE A 1001 51.52 29.69 46.77
N ASN A 1002 50.24 29.55 46.39
CA ASN A 1002 49.58 28.28 46.09
C ASN A 1002 49.38 28.04 44.59
N TYR A 1003 50.20 28.62 43.72
CA TYR A 1003 50.06 28.53 42.25
C TYR A 1003 49.89 27.09 41.72
N LYS A 1004 50.42 26.07 42.42
CA LYS A 1004 50.25 24.65 42.08
C LYS A 1004 48.79 24.16 42.11
N ASN A 1005 47.92 24.85 42.85
CA ASN A 1005 46.50 24.53 42.94
C ASN A 1005 45.67 25.12 41.78
N THR A 1006 46.24 26.03 40.98
CA THR A 1006 45.54 26.63 39.83
C THR A 1006 45.25 25.60 38.75
N ASP A 1007 44.13 25.77 38.05
CA ASP A 1007 43.73 24.87 36.95
C ASP A 1007 44.80 24.80 35.85
N GLY A 1008 45.44 25.95 35.54
CA GLY A 1008 46.52 26.01 34.57
C GLY A 1008 47.72 25.16 34.96
N TYR A 1009 48.16 25.23 36.22
CA TYR A 1009 49.29 24.43 36.69
C TYR A 1009 48.95 22.94 36.73
N LYS A 1010 47.78 22.58 37.27
CA LYS A 1010 47.35 21.18 37.33
C LYS A 1010 47.27 20.54 35.96
N ALA A 1011 46.70 21.24 34.97
CA ALA A 1011 46.63 20.75 33.61
C ALA A 1011 48.02 20.59 32.99
N LEU A 1012 48.89 21.60 33.18
CA LEU A 1012 50.27 21.56 32.70
C LEU A 1012 51.06 20.40 33.33
N TYR A 1013 50.91 20.16 34.63
CA TYR A 1013 51.55 19.05 35.33
C TYR A 1013 51.00 17.68 34.89
N ARG A 1014 49.67 17.50 34.86
CA ARG A 1014 49.00 16.25 34.46
C ARG A 1014 49.44 15.85 33.05
N PHE A 1015 49.40 16.81 32.13
CA PHE A 1015 49.74 16.60 30.74
C PHE A 1015 51.25 16.32 30.56
N THR A 1016 52.11 17.10 31.22
CA THR A 1016 53.57 16.91 31.17
C THR A 1016 53.98 15.56 31.73
N THR A 1017 53.47 15.20 32.91
CA THR A 1017 53.76 13.92 33.58
C THR A 1017 53.32 12.76 32.71
N THR A 1018 52.11 12.83 32.15
CA THR A 1018 51.56 11.77 31.29
C THR A 1018 52.43 11.54 30.05
N ILE A 1019 52.76 12.61 29.31
CA ILE A 1019 53.56 12.48 28.08
C ILE A 1019 54.97 11.99 28.40
N LEU A 1020 55.65 12.58 29.38
CA LEU A 1020 57.00 12.16 29.76
C LEU A 1020 57.03 10.69 30.23
N TRP A 1021 55.98 10.24 30.93
CA TRP A 1021 55.87 8.85 31.35
C TRP A 1021 55.71 7.89 30.17
N ILE A 1022 54.78 8.18 29.24
CA ILE A 1022 54.59 7.38 28.03
C ILE A 1022 55.88 7.32 27.21
N LEU A 1023 56.51 8.48 27.01
CA LEU A 1023 57.76 8.58 26.27
C LEU A 1023 58.90 7.78 26.92
N LYS A 1024 59.05 7.83 28.24
CA LYS A 1024 60.03 7.03 28.99
C LYS A 1024 59.82 5.53 28.78
N ASP A 1025 58.57 5.09 28.85
CA ASP A 1025 58.23 3.66 28.78
C ASP A 1025 58.45 3.09 27.36
N LYS A 1026 58.19 3.87 26.31
CA LYS A 1026 58.29 3.40 24.91
C LYS A 1026 59.68 3.40 24.30
N ILE A 1027 60.64 4.17 24.83
CA ILE A 1027 61.97 4.30 24.21
C ILE A 1027 62.93 3.15 24.60
N ASN A 1028 62.57 2.32 25.59
CA ASN A 1028 63.32 1.12 26.04
C ASN A 1028 64.85 1.31 26.23
N ASN A 1029 65.31 2.56 26.41
CA ASN A 1029 66.71 2.91 26.62
C ASN A 1029 66.80 4.02 27.68
N ARG A 1030 67.22 3.63 28.89
CA ARG A 1030 67.31 4.52 30.07
C ARG A 1030 68.21 5.72 29.86
N TYR A 1031 69.27 5.57 29.05
CA TYR A 1031 70.27 6.61 28.84
C TYR A 1031 69.76 7.73 27.93
N LEU A 1032 68.76 7.45 27.09
CA LEU A 1032 68.20 8.45 26.17
C LEU A 1032 67.06 9.29 26.80
N PHE A 1033 66.52 8.86 27.95
CA PHE A 1033 65.41 9.57 28.60
C PHE A 1033 65.88 10.76 29.44
N TRP A 1034 66.77 10.51 30.40
CA TRP A 1034 67.26 11.50 31.36
C TRP A 1034 68.67 11.11 31.81
N ASN A 1035 69.53 12.11 32.02
CA ASN A 1035 70.83 11.99 32.69
C ASN A 1035 72.06 11.45 31.92
N ALA A 1036 72.09 11.53 30.57
CA ALA A 1036 73.28 11.10 29.79
C ALA A 1036 73.92 12.18 28.87
N SER A 1037 73.15 13.00 28.13
CA SER A 1037 73.69 14.02 27.21
C SER A 1037 72.74 15.22 26.97
N SER A 1038 73.17 16.22 26.17
CA SER A 1038 72.31 17.31 25.67
C SER A 1038 71.19 16.84 24.72
N PHE A 1039 71.22 15.58 24.28
CA PHE A 1039 70.22 14.95 23.40
C PHE A 1039 69.18 14.10 24.14
N ASN A 1040 69.11 14.20 25.47
CA ASN A 1040 68.10 13.46 26.23
C ASN A 1040 66.69 13.93 25.84
N LEU A 1041 65.76 12.99 25.77
CA LEU A 1041 64.36 13.23 25.39
C LEU A 1041 63.67 14.24 26.31
N GLU A 1042 63.99 14.20 27.60
CA GLU A 1042 63.50 15.18 28.56
C GLU A 1042 63.85 16.61 28.15
N LYS A 1043 65.08 16.85 27.68
CA LYS A 1043 65.51 18.17 27.20
C LYS A 1043 64.75 18.56 25.92
N ILE A 1044 64.53 17.62 25.01
CA ILE A 1044 63.76 17.85 23.78
C ILE A 1044 62.31 18.24 24.09
N PHE A 1045 61.68 17.52 25.02
CA PHE A 1045 60.33 17.80 25.48
C PHE A 1045 60.24 19.18 26.12
N LEU A 1046 61.17 19.48 27.04
CA LEU A 1046 61.23 20.76 27.74
C LEU A 1046 61.54 21.95 26.84
N ASP A 1047 62.37 21.78 25.81
CA ASP A 1047 62.58 22.80 24.78
C ASP A 1047 61.27 23.09 24.03
N GLY A 1048 60.46 22.06 23.77
CA GLY A 1048 59.11 22.23 23.22
C GLY A 1048 58.18 22.99 24.17
N THR A 1049 58.23 22.68 25.47
CA THR A 1049 57.48 23.42 26.49
C THR A 1049 57.92 24.89 26.58
N GLU A 1050 59.22 25.16 26.49
CA GLU A 1050 59.78 26.52 26.43
C GLU A 1050 59.29 27.29 25.20
N ILE A 1051 59.21 26.64 24.02
CA ILE A 1051 58.62 27.26 22.83
C ILE A 1051 57.16 27.66 23.09
N GLY A 1052 56.38 26.80 23.75
CA GLY A 1052 54.99 27.11 24.12
C GLY A 1052 54.89 28.30 25.08
N PHE A 1053 55.77 28.35 26.10
CA PHE A 1053 55.87 29.47 27.02
C PHE A 1053 56.23 30.78 26.30
N ASN A 1054 57.25 30.75 25.44
CA ASN A 1054 57.69 31.91 24.68
C ASN A 1054 56.62 32.41 23.69
N ASN A 1055 55.87 31.51 23.05
CA ASN A 1055 54.73 31.89 22.19
C ASN A 1055 53.63 32.60 23.01
N ALA A 1056 53.28 32.05 24.18
CA ALA A 1056 52.30 32.65 25.07
C ALA A 1056 52.78 34.03 25.58
N LEU A 1057 54.05 34.12 25.97
CA LEU A 1057 54.69 35.35 26.41
C LEU A 1057 54.66 36.41 25.28
N ASN A 1058 55.04 36.05 24.06
CA ASN A 1058 55.01 36.99 22.93
C ASN A 1058 53.59 37.53 22.66
N LYS A 1059 52.57 36.68 22.78
CA LYS A 1059 51.16 37.07 22.57
C LYS A 1059 50.60 37.93 23.70
N PHE A 1060 51.09 37.76 24.93
CA PHE A 1060 50.57 38.44 26.13
C PHE A 1060 51.65 39.19 26.92
N ASN A 1061 52.71 39.66 26.26
CA ASN A 1061 53.84 40.33 26.93
C ASN A 1061 53.39 41.57 27.71
N HIS A 1062 52.42 42.31 27.16
CA HIS A 1062 51.81 43.46 27.81
C HIS A 1062 51.10 43.13 29.14
N ILE A 1063 50.56 41.91 29.30
CA ILE A 1063 50.00 41.43 30.58
C ILE A 1063 51.12 40.92 31.47
N PHE A 1064 52.04 40.14 30.90
CA PHE A 1064 53.12 39.52 31.65
C PHE A 1064 54.04 40.54 32.32
N ASP A 1065 54.32 41.66 31.65
CA ASP A 1065 55.22 42.70 32.16
C ASP A 1065 54.70 43.40 33.40
N THR A 1066 53.37 43.49 33.56
CA THR A 1066 52.73 44.08 34.74
C THR A 1066 52.73 43.16 35.97
N LEU A 1067 53.08 41.89 35.80
CA LEU A 1067 53.11 40.92 36.90
C LEU A 1067 54.33 41.13 37.81
N ASN A 1068 54.16 40.94 39.12
CA ASN A 1068 55.27 40.90 40.06
C ASN A 1068 56.10 39.60 39.88
N ASN A 1069 57.26 39.50 40.52
CA ASN A 1069 58.17 38.37 40.31
C ASN A 1069 57.57 37.01 40.73
N ASP A 1070 56.75 37.00 41.79
CA ASP A 1070 56.07 35.78 42.24
C ASP A 1070 54.98 35.34 41.24
N SER A 1071 54.19 36.27 40.70
CA SER A 1071 53.23 36.02 39.63
C SER A 1071 53.91 35.55 38.34
N LYS A 1072 55.07 36.13 37.97
CA LYS A 1072 55.86 35.70 36.81
C LYS A 1072 56.38 34.28 37.00
N PHE A 1073 56.86 33.95 38.21
CA PHE A 1073 57.24 32.60 38.58
C PHE A 1073 56.06 31.63 38.51
N ALA A 1074 54.89 32.02 39.02
CA ALA A 1074 53.65 31.25 38.95
C ALA A 1074 53.13 31.03 37.51
N CYS A 1075 53.62 31.80 36.54
CA CYS A 1075 53.37 31.61 35.11
C CYS A 1075 54.39 30.67 34.43
N GLY A 1076 55.42 30.21 35.14
CA GLY A 1076 56.46 29.32 34.62
C GLY A 1076 57.78 30.01 34.27
N ALA A 1077 57.97 31.29 34.59
CA ALA A 1077 59.23 31.98 34.35
C ALA A 1077 60.25 31.74 35.47
N LYS A 1078 61.53 31.97 35.17
CA LYS A 1078 62.57 32.07 36.20
C LYS A 1078 62.34 33.32 37.05
N TYR A 1079 62.67 33.24 38.33
CA TYR A 1079 62.57 34.38 39.23
C TYR A 1079 63.40 35.56 38.69
N ASN A 1080 62.82 36.75 38.58
CA ASN A 1080 63.41 37.96 37.97
C ASN A 1080 63.82 37.83 36.49
N SER A 1081 63.22 36.93 35.71
CA SER A 1081 63.55 36.75 34.29
C SER A 1081 62.31 36.44 33.45
N LYS A 1082 62.41 36.73 32.15
CA LYS A 1082 61.42 36.34 31.13
C LYS A 1082 61.70 34.96 30.53
N SER A 1083 62.74 34.26 30.97
CA SER A 1083 63.08 32.93 30.48
C SER A 1083 62.24 31.85 31.16
N TYR A 1084 61.91 30.78 30.44
CA TYR A 1084 61.20 29.64 30.99
C TYR A 1084 62.02 28.96 32.12
N ASN A 1085 61.34 28.61 33.20
CA ASN A 1085 61.92 27.81 34.27
C ASN A 1085 61.70 26.32 33.99
N PHE A 1086 62.76 25.64 33.53
CA PHE A 1086 62.71 24.20 33.26
C PHE A 1086 62.34 23.33 34.47
N GLU A 1087 62.56 23.82 35.69
CA GLU A 1087 62.23 23.13 36.95
C GLU A 1087 60.78 23.37 37.39
N PHE A 1088 60.02 24.25 36.71
CA PHE A 1088 58.68 24.67 37.13
C PHE A 1088 57.70 23.51 37.32
N ILE A 1089 57.76 22.52 36.42
CA ILE A 1089 56.94 21.30 36.46
C ILE A 1089 57.75 20.09 36.92
N THR A 1090 59.02 20.00 36.48
CA THR A 1090 59.83 18.80 36.69
C THR A 1090 60.51 18.73 38.06
N GLY A 1091 60.52 19.84 38.81
CA GLY A 1091 61.25 19.97 40.07
C GLY A 1091 62.76 20.00 39.85
N ASN A 1092 63.53 19.64 40.88
CA ASN A 1092 64.99 19.61 40.81
C ASN A 1092 65.51 18.77 39.63
N ARG A 1093 66.40 19.32 38.79
CA ARG A 1093 66.93 18.61 37.60
C ARG A 1093 68.38 18.13 37.74
N SER A 1094 68.91 18.01 38.96
CA SER A 1094 70.30 17.63 39.22
C SER A 1094 70.69 16.34 38.50
N THR A 1095 71.79 16.40 37.74
CA THR A 1095 72.34 15.26 37.01
C THR A 1095 73.06 14.25 37.92
N TRP A 1096 73.32 14.60 39.17
CA TRP A 1096 73.90 13.70 40.18
C TRP A 1096 72.83 12.90 40.93
N THR A 1097 71.59 12.91 40.45
CA THR A 1097 70.47 12.23 41.08
C THR A 1097 70.47 10.73 40.78
N THR A 1098 70.50 9.95 41.86
CA THR A 1098 70.28 8.51 41.92
C THR A 1098 68.96 8.21 42.62
N TYR A 1099 68.51 6.97 42.53
CA TYR A 1099 67.35 6.50 43.28
C TYR A 1099 67.50 6.66 44.82
N LYS A 1100 68.70 6.88 45.37
CA LYS A 1100 68.92 7.10 46.82
C LYS A 1100 68.78 8.56 47.23
N ASN A 1101 69.14 9.51 46.37
CA ASN A 1101 69.30 10.93 46.71
C ASN A 1101 68.39 11.87 45.89
N TYR A 1102 67.37 11.35 45.19
CA TYR A 1102 66.35 12.20 44.56
C TYR A 1102 65.55 13.01 45.57
N TRP A 1103 64.98 14.13 45.13
CA TRP A 1103 64.12 15.03 45.92
C TRP A 1103 62.64 14.68 45.77
N PRO A 1104 61.78 14.99 46.76
CA PRO A 1104 60.36 14.62 46.72
C PRO A 1104 59.59 15.32 45.59
N ASP A 1105 60.06 16.48 45.11
CA ASP A 1105 59.47 17.25 44.01
C ASP A 1105 60.05 16.91 42.63
N GLN A 1106 61.02 16.00 42.54
CA GLN A 1106 61.75 15.68 41.33
C GLN A 1106 61.02 14.65 40.47
N LEU A 1107 60.06 15.11 39.66
CA LEU A 1107 59.23 14.28 38.78
C LEU A 1107 60.05 13.31 37.92
N LEU A 1108 61.18 13.77 37.36
CA LEU A 1108 62.02 12.96 36.48
C LEU A 1108 62.61 11.74 37.18
N ALA A 1109 62.92 11.83 38.48
CA ALA A 1109 63.40 10.70 39.25
C ALA A 1109 62.31 9.64 39.43
N TYR A 1110 61.07 10.05 39.73
CA TYR A 1110 59.94 9.13 39.83
C TYR A 1110 59.66 8.43 38.49
N LEU A 1111 59.70 9.17 37.37
CA LEU A 1111 59.52 8.58 36.03
C LEU A 1111 60.66 7.63 35.65
N HIS A 1112 61.91 8.02 35.93
CA HIS A 1112 63.10 7.25 35.55
C HIS A 1112 63.23 5.97 36.38
N TYR A 1113 63.07 6.07 37.70
CA TYR A 1113 63.35 4.98 38.64
C TYR A 1113 62.14 4.10 39.01
N ASN A 1114 60.93 4.36 38.51
CA ASN A 1114 59.72 3.58 38.88
C ASN A 1114 59.77 2.07 38.58
N LYS A 1115 60.50 1.64 37.54
CA LYS A 1115 60.74 0.24 37.15
C LYS A 1115 62.26 0.00 37.14
N GLN A 1116 62.80 -0.86 38.01
CA GLN A 1116 64.23 -1.26 37.98
C GLN A 1116 64.38 -2.78 37.90
N PHE A 1117 65.22 -3.24 36.97
CA PHE A 1117 65.65 -4.64 36.88
C PHE A 1117 66.96 -4.86 37.69
N VAL A 1118 66.81 -5.61 38.80
CA VAL A 1118 67.75 -6.60 39.38
C VAL A 1118 68.96 -6.15 40.24
N ASN A 1119 69.23 -6.99 41.27
CA ASN A 1119 70.31 -7.05 42.27
C ASN A 1119 70.29 -6.06 43.46
N ASN A 1120 69.70 -6.55 44.57
CA ASN A 1120 69.76 -6.07 45.96
C ASN A 1120 68.97 -4.81 46.35
N LYS A 1121 67.67 -4.73 46.03
CA LYS A 1121 66.74 -3.72 46.57
C LYS A 1121 65.32 -4.21 46.77
N VAL A 1122 64.60 -3.50 47.65
CA VAL A 1122 63.17 -3.64 47.94
C VAL A 1122 62.35 -3.21 46.72
N THR A 1123 62.07 -4.16 45.84
CA THR A 1123 61.07 -4.02 44.77
C THR A 1123 59.88 -4.92 45.11
N ILE A 1124 58.66 -4.43 44.88
CA ILE A 1124 57.47 -5.30 44.88
C ILE A 1124 57.12 -5.54 43.42
N ASN A 1125 57.23 -6.78 42.94
CA ASN A 1125 56.92 -7.19 41.57
C ASN A 1125 57.60 -6.34 40.47
N GLY A 1126 58.87 -5.93 40.67
CA GLY A 1126 59.64 -5.14 39.70
C GLY A 1126 59.46 -3.61 39.76
N TRP A 1127 58.69 -3.11 40.73
CA TRP A 1127 58.45 -1.67 40.94
C TRP A 1127 59.17 -1.14 42.18
N THR A 1128 59.67 0.09 42.09
CA THR A 1128 60.49 0.74 43.13
C THR A 1128 59.61 1.41 44.19
N ILE A 1129 59.98 1.25 45.47
CA ILE A 1129 59.36 1.96 46.61
C ILE A 1129 59.95 3.38 46.72
N ASP A 1130 59.08 4.35 46.91
CA ASP A 1130 59.42 5.74 47.22
C ASP A 1130 59.94 5.88 48.65
N LYS A 1131 61.13 6.47 48.83
CA LYS A 1131 61.76 6.63 50.14
C LYS A 1131 61.06 7.64 51.07
N TYR A 1132 60.18 8.49 50.53
CA TYR A 1132 59.49 9.53 51.29
C TYR A 1132 58.13 9.07 51.84
N SER A 1133 57.35 8.37 51.04
CA SER A 1133 56.00 7.92 51.39
C SER A 1133 55.92 6.45 51.80
N GLY A 1134 56.89 5.62 51.42
CA GLY A 1134 56.81 4.16 51.57
C GLY A 1134 55.89 3.47 50.56
N ASN A 1135 55.21 4.24 49.69
CA ASN A 1135 54.38 3.73 48.60
C ASN A 1135 55.23 3.39 47.37
N LEU A 1136 54.67 2.71 46.37
CA LEU A 1136 55.39 2.53 45.10
C LEU A 1136 55.56 3.89 44.39
N MET A 1137 56.69 4.12 43.72
CA MET A 1137 56.89 5.34 42.92
C MET A 1137 55.80 5.54 41.86
N VAL A 1138 55.27 4.44 41.31
CA VAL A 1138 54.12 4.47 40.39
C VAL A 1138 52.85 4.96 41.07
N GLU A 1139 52.63 4.60 42.33
CA GLU A 1139 51.50 5.09 43.13
C GLU A 1139 51.65 6.58 43.43
N VAL A 1140 52.87 7.03 43.76
CA VAL A 1140 53.14 8.46 43.93
C VAL A 1140 52.85 9.24 42.64
N LEU A 1141 53.19 8.70 41.47
CA LEU A 1141 52.87 9.30 40.17
C LEU A 1141 51.36 9.30 39.87
N LEU A 1142 50.63 8.23 40.18
CA LEU A 1142 49.17 8.19 40.00
C LEU A 1142 48.47 9.18 40.94
N ASN A 1143 48.91 9.25 42.19
CA ASN A 1143 48.43 10.22 43.17
C ASN A 1143 48.72 11.66 42.75
N SER A 1144 49.90 11.90 42.16
CA SER A 1144 50.24 13.24 41.68
C SER A 1144 49.44 13.65 40.45
N LEU A 1145 49.08 12.70 39.57
CA LEU A 1145 48.16 12.94 38.44
C LEU A 1145 46.73 13.24 38.92
N GLU A 1146 46.23 12.50 39.92
CA GLU A 1146 44.93 12.76 40.53
C GLU A 1146 44.89 14.16 41.15
N LYS A 1147 45.93 14.51 41.93
CA LYS A 1147 46.05 15.81 42.60
C LYS A 1147 46.35 16.96 41.64
N GLY A 1148 47.08 16.68 40.57
CA GLY A 1148 47.59 17.65 39.60
C GLY A 1148 48.96 18.27 39.94
N TYR A 1149 49.71 17.72 40.90
CA TYR A 1149 51.10 18.08 41.18
C TYR A 1149 51.77 17.08 42.11
N LEU A 1150 53.11 17.07 42.12
CA LEU A 1150 53.92 16.25 43.03
C LEU A 1150 54.04 16.93 44.41
N GLU A 1151 53.77 16.19 45.49
CA GLU A 1151 53.95 16.70 46.86
C GLU A 1151 55.44 16.82 47.19
N GLY A 1152 55.89 18.02 47.57
CA GLY A 1152 57.15 18.17 48.28
C GLY A 1152 56.99 17.69 49.73
N ASP A 1153 58.08 17.22 50.33
CA ASP A 1153 58.10 16.74 51.72
C ASP A 1153 57.47 17.79 52.67
N LYS A 1154 56.38 17.40 53.34
CA LYS A 1154 55.63 18.23 54.31
C LYS A 1154 56.54 18.75 55.43
N SER A 1155 57.69 18.11 55.66
CA SER A 1155 58.69 18.54 56.64
C SER A 1155 59.34 19.90 56.29
N ILE A 1156 59.46 20.25 55.01
CA ILE A 1156 60.11 21.50 54.56
C ILE A 1156 59.16 22.70 54.65
N ILE A 1157 57.86 22.48 54.40
CA ILE A 1157 56.84 23.55 54.53
C ILE A 1157 56.61 23.89 56.00
N LYS A 1158 56.61 22.89 56.90
CA LYS A 1158 56.52 23.13 58.35
C LYS A 1158 57.76 23.84 58.90
N LYS A 1159 58.97 23.54 58.38
CA LYS A 1159 60.21 24.22 58.79
C LYS A 1159 60.32 25.67 58.29
N LYS A 1160 59.78 26.00 57.10
CA LYS A 1160 59.74 27.39 56.59
C LYS A 1160 58.65 28.26 57.23
N LEU A 1161 57.56 27.66 57.73
CA LEU A 1161 56.51 28.35 58.50
C LEU A 1161 56.84 28.48 60.00
N LEU A 1162 57.86 27.77 60.51
CA LEU A 1162 58.40 27.91 61.87
C LEU A 1162 59.67 28.78 61.93
N LEU A 1163 60.20 29.22 60.77
CA LEU A 1163 61.38 30.10 60.64
C LEU A 1163 61.05 31.46 59.99
N LYS A 1164 59.76 31.75 59.81
CA LYS A 1164 59.19 33.09 59.60
C LYS A 1164 58.23 33.34 60.74
#